data_AF-A0A6N7G8I4-F1
#
_entry.id   AF-A0A6N7G8I4-F1
#
_cell.length_a   1.000
_cell.length_b   1.000
_cell.length_c   1.000
_cell.angle_alpha   90.00
_cell.angle_beta   90.00
_cell.angle_gamma   90.00
#
_symmetry.space_group_name_H-M   'P 1'
#
loop_
_entity.id
_entity.type
_entity.pdbx_description
1 polymer ?
#
loop_
_entity_poly.entity_id
_entity_poly.type
_entity_poly.pdbx_seq_one_letter_code
_entity_poly.pdbx_strand_id
1 'polypeptide(L)'
;MSLLAAGLIATSSTLVVALPSSAAPPQNAAQEQRHVPAKKPSKIAHVVREVARDAAAERSRGRSAARASNSMVRSTAEGLIEVTVHGKLPIDAARKGALRALGAKITAEPRNPAGIEMPRAFVVQALVPHDQLDKAARLGWVTAITPVERTQPDTHPTNPINSEGVAFHNADDVQDRGIDGTGVDVGVVSDGVQNLAAAQAQNELPDVTVLDAGSNDEGTAMLEIVHDMAPGAGLLFDGTGGGTVNHVNSLNNLVANDADVVTEDIPFDAEPAFQQGFVAAAGEAIASSGVPIHSSAGNQARRHAARVPATGTGAGPDGSSGPYSGCTYDPANAVAIAPGGDTTFDVSLGNNARFTLQWSEPRAVFPSAGQGGFTDIDMFVMDASLTQCLGESIAVQGDGEGDTIEQVVVGGMNGTNAKIVVEVFGTSSAVAAPLIDLRWRGAGATDTPTRAGSLNPDANYTGLASSSAALNAQAAGALENFSSGGPAQLVTTTQCAGGGAGPCTGVAGSSTTATAPTWSAADNVSVSGVGGFGSPFAGTSAAAPHAAGCDALLRDELNDAAAPPATTNALLASTAVDIDSPGVDNNTGAGQLDCLQAINDPPVADADGPYATDEGTNVTLDATGSSDPDVGDSLTFEWDLDGDGQFDDSTSATPTFDAVGQDGVFPVAVRVTDTAGDSDVDTSTVTVNNVAPTVGAIVTDAPKDEANAVSISGTISDPGWLDPLSATIDFDDGAGPQPLAGVLENVRPDATLTYDLTHLYGDNGTFTIEVCAADDDTTGNCNSTMVVIDNIDPMAAIDASGEQTYDGVSATVLPAGEDLTLGVTGTDPGSDDLEFEWLWGDGGSDTQTSLVNPPLPDPAKSPSVQPRDVTLDATHAYTDACLYELTANLTDDDGGVGSDTASVVVTGNADTSKGHGWWYAQYRPQPPNDFSEATLQCYLDIAVFFSLVFNDPLDRADGERILRAPAKAPETVQFDEKALAAWLNVANGALTFDTLVDTDGDGTLDTTFGDAMLTAETVRTDPAATPAELRAQRDILERIILRDE
;
A
#
# COMPACT_ATOMS: atom_id res chain seq x y z
N MET A 1 2.04 43.44 1.59
CA MET A 1 1.35 43.98 0.40
C MET A 1 0.50 42.84 -0.14
N SER A 2 -0.81 42.86 0.08
CA SER A 2 -1.83 43.27 -0.93
C SER A 2 -2.28 42.09 -1.80
N LEU A 3 -3.55 41.89 -2.17
CA LEU A 3 -4.87 42.22 -1.60
C LEU A 3 -5.92 41.49 -2.50
N LEU A 4 -7.14 41.21 -1.98
CA LEU A 4 -8.31 40.64 -2.70
C LEU A 4 -8.27 39.15 -3.12
N ALA A 5 -9.39 38.45 -3.33
CA ALA A 5 -10.70 38.38 -2.64
C ALA A 5 -11.60 37.35 -3.37
N ALA A 6 -12.49 36.69 -2.61
CA ALA A 6 -13.56 35.78 -3.07
C ALA A 6 -13.12 34.46 -3.74
N GLY A 7 -13.77 33.32 -3.48
CA GLY A 7 -14.82 33.05 -2.48
C GLY A 7 -15.22 31.58 -2.51
N LEU A 8 -15.36 30.95 -1.34
CA LEU A 8 -15.80 29.56 -1.23
C LEU A 8 -17.22 29.50 -0.67
N ILE A 9 -18.09 28.74 -1.33
CA ILE A 9 -19.47 28.51 -0.92
C ILE A 9 -19.48 27.34 0.07
N ALA A 10 -19.63 27.64 1.35
CA ALA A 10 -19.99 26.64 2.36
C ALA A 10 -21.52 26.65 2.52
N THR A 11 -22.18 25.55 2.15
CA THR A 11 -23.61 25.35 2.39
C THR A 11 -23.86 24.97 3.86
N SER A 12 -23.77 25.96 4.75
CA SER A 12 -24.28 25.82 6.11
C SER A 12 -25.81 25.79 6.06
N SER A 13 -26.40 24.60 6.18
CA SER A 13 -27.83 24.42 6.41
C SER A 13 -28.20 25.02 7.77
N THR A 14 -28.56 26.30 7.79
CA THR A 14 -29.11 26.96 8.97
C THR A 14 -30.45 26.31 9.32
N LEU A 15 -30.43 25.44 10.33
CA LEU A 15 -31.63 24.92 10.95
C LEU A 15 -32.43 26.12 11.49
N VAL A 16 -33.54 26.44 10.83
CA VAL A 16 -34.43 27.51 11.27
C VAL A 16 -35.10 27.04 12.55
N VAL A 17 -34.58 27.48 13.70
CA VAL A 17 -35.27 27.37 14.99
C VAL A 17 -36.50 28.27 14.94
N ALA A 18 -37.58 27.72 14.42
CA ALA A 18 -38.91 28.30 14.49
C ALA A 18 -39.36 28.25 15.96
N LEU A 19 -39.09 29.33 16.70
CA LEU A 19 -39.67 29.54 18.03
C LEU A 19 -41.21 29.46 17.91
N PRO A 20 -41.88 28.50 18.57
CA PRO A 20 -43.34 28.48 18.60
C PRO A 20 -43.83 29.60 19.52
N SER A 21 -43.98 30.80 18.96
CA SER A 21 -44.63 31.93 19.62
C SER A 21 -46.15 31.74 19.62
N SER A 22 -46.65 30.84 20.47
CA SER A 22 -48.06 30.81 20.84
C SER A 22 -48.22 30.45 22.31
N ALA A 23 -48.40 31.46 23.16
CA ALA A 23 -49.10 31.25 24.41
C ALA A 23 -50.47 30.65 24.08
N ALA A 24 -50.84 29.56 24.76
CA ALA A 24 -52.12 28.90 24.52
C ALA A 24 -53.26 29.93 24.66
N PRO A 25 -54.19 30.02 23.69
CA PRO A 25 -55.36 30.86 23.86
C PRO A 25 -56.17 30.32 25.05
N PRO A 26 -56.78 31.20 25.88
CA PRO A 26 -57.64 30.74 26.96
C PRO A 26 -58.80 29.95 26.36
N GLN A 27 -58.91 28.66 26.70
CA GLN A 27 -60.03 27.84 26.25
C GLN A 27 -61.34 28.46 26.75
N ASN A 28 -62.30 28.64 25.84
CA ASN A 28 -63.57 29.27 26.16
C ASN A 28 -64.35 28.42 27.16
N ALA A 29 -64.70 29.02 28.30
CA ALA A 29 -65.62 28.43 29.29
C ALA A 29 -67.06 28.37 28.75
N ALA A 30 -67.34 27.43 27.84
CA ALA A 30 -68.63 27.27 27.18
C ALA A 30 -68.92 25.83 26.67
N GLN A 31 -68.56 24.81 27.45
CA GLN A 31 -69.30 23.54 27.42
C GLN A 31 -69.85 23.26 28.83
N GLU A 32 -71.14 22.90 28.91
CA GLU A 32 -71.77 22.51 30.16
C GLU A 32 -71.20 21.16 30.62
N GLN A 33 -70.21 21.20 31.52
CA GLN A 33 -69.74 20.03 32.24
C GLN A 33 -70.93 19.31 32.89
N ARG A 34 -71.25 18.11 32.41
CA ARG A 34 -72.16 17.21 33.14
C ARG A 34 -71.52 16.96 34.50
N HIS A 35 -72.24 17.33 35.55
CA HIS A 35 -71.68 17.58 36.88
C HIS A 35 -71.29 16.27 37.59
N VAL A 36 -70.09 15.73 37.27
CA VAL A 36 -69.44 14.71 38.08
C VAL A 36 -68.88 15.43 39.32
N PRO A 37 -69.23 15.02 40.55
CA PRO A 37 -68.74 15.68 41.76
C PRO A 37 -67.22 15.55 41.84
N ALA A 38 -66.54 16.61 42.28
CA ALA A 38 -65.08 16.66 42.42
C ALA A 38 -64.55 15.43 43.18
N LYS A 39 -64.03 14.45 42.42
CA LYS A 39 -63.41 13.25 42.94
C LYS A 39 -62.08 13.66 43.58
N LYS A 40 -61.69 12.98 44.65
CA LYS A 40 -60.33 13.11 45.18
C LYS A 40 -59.40 12.16 44.43
N PRO A 41 -58.13 12.52 44.20
CA PRO A 41 -57.15 11.64 43.58
C PRO A 41 -57.08 10.26 44.24
N SER A 42 -56.90 9.22 43.42
CA SER A 42 -56.98 7.82 43.87
C SER A 42 -55.61 7.27 44.26
N LYS A 43 -55.52 6.74 45.48
CA LYS A 43 -54.34 5.98 45.95
C LYS A 43 -54.42 4.46 45.68
N ILE A 44 -55.43 4.01 44.94
CA ILE A 44 -55.62 2.60 44.59
C ILE A 44 -55.81 2.57 43.08
N ALA A 45 -54.98 1.77 42.39
CA ALA A 45 -55.09 1.54 40.95
C ALA A 45 -56.49 1.01 40.58
N HIS A 46 -57.02 1.38 39.41
CA HIS A 46 -58.40 1.04 39.06
C HIS A 46 -58.63 -0.48 39.07
N VAL A 47 -57.75 -1.25 38.42
CA VAL A 47 -57.84 -2.71 38.32
C VAL A 47 -57.82 -3.42 39.69
N VAL A 48 -57.10 -2.88 40.68
CA VAL A 48 -57.12 -3.41 42.06
C VAL A 48 -58.48 -3.16 42.72
N ARG A 49 -59.06 -1.98 42.51
CA ARG A 49 -60.41 -1.65 43.03
C ARG A 49 -61.49 -2.47 42.31
N GLU A 50 -61.32 -2.77 41.03
CA GLU A 50 -62.20 -3.65 40.27
C GLU A 50 -62.24 -5.06 40.82
N VAL A 51 -61.08 -5.74 40.90
CA VAL A 51 -60.98 -7.10 41.45
C VAL A 51 -61.44 -7.17 42.92
N ALA A 52 -61.25 -6.10 43.70
CA ALA A 52 -61.81 -6.01 45.04
C ALA A 52 -63.36 -5.95 45.07
N ARG A 53 -63.99 -5.23 44.13
CA ARG A 53 -65.46 -5.20 43.97
C ARG A 53 -65.98 -6.57 43.56
N ASP A 54 -65.31 -7.25 42.63
CA ASP A 54 -65.72 -8.57 42.15
C ASP A 54 -65.48 -9.67 43.19
N ALA A 55 -64.40 -9.59 43.98
CA ALA A 55 -64.17 -10.47 45.12
C ALA A 55 -65.30 -10.31 46.16
N ALA A 56 -65.74 -9.07 46.45
CA ALA A 56 -66.90 -8.82 47.29
C ALA A 56 -68.18 -9.43 46.70
N ALA A 57 -68.38 -9.29 45.38
CA ALA A 57 -69.55 -9.78 44.68
C ALA A 57 -69.62 -11.33 44.65
N GLU A 58 -68.53 -12.02 44.35
CA GLU A 58 -68.47 -13.49 44.40
C GLU A 58 -68.68 -14.04 45.82
N ARG A 59 -68.13 -13.36 46.84
CA ARG A 59 -68.40 -13.70 48.25
C ARG A 59 -69.86 -13.50 48.62
N SER A 60 -70.52 -12.44 48.14
CA SER A 60 -71.95 -12.22 48.36
C SER A 60 -72.83 -13.32 47.73
N ARG A 61 -72.32 -13.97 46.67
CA ARG A 61 -72.94 -15.12 45.98
C ARG A 61 -72.55 -16.47 46.61
N GLY A 62 -71.79 -16.50 47.70
CA GLY A 62 -71.33 -17.73 48.35
C GLY A 62 -70.25 -18.50 47.56
N ARG A 63 -69.54 -17.84 46.65
CA ARG A 63 -68.51 -18.44 45.79
C ARG A 63 -67.10 -18.06 46.29
N SER A 64 -66.09 -18.79 45.82
CA SER A 64 -64.68 -18.47 46.08
C SER A 64 -64.33 -17.13 45.45
N ALA A 65 -63.75 -16.21 46.24
CA ALA A 65 -63.30 -14.91 45.76
C ALA A 65 -62.16 -15.00 44.73
N ALA A 66 -61.44 -16.13 44.67
CA ALA A 66 -60.39 -16.36 43.68
C ALA A 66 -60.90 -16.30 42.23
N ARG A 67 -62.21 -16.45 42.00
CA ARG A 67 -62.87 -16.26 40.70
C ARG A 67 -62.86 -14.81 40.20
N ALA A 68 -62.61 -13.84 41.07
CA ALA A 68 -62.44 -12.44 40.71
C ALA A 68 -61.01 -12.11 40.25
N SER A 69 -60.06 -13.04 40.39
CA SER A 69 -58.70 -12.82 39.89
C SER A 69 -58.71 -12.63 38.38
N ASN A 70 -57.99 -11.62 37.91
CA ASN A 70 -57.69 -11.43 36.49
C ASN A 70 -56.18 -11.67 36.24
N SER A 71 -55.71 -11.34 35.05
CA SER A 71 -54.31 -11.57 34.66
C SER A 71 -53.30 -10.63 35.33
N MET A 72 -53.74 -9.55 35.98
CA MET A 72 -52.89 -8.57 36.68
C MET A 72 -53.04 -8.60 38.21
N VAL A 73 -54.23 -8.91 38.73
CA VAL A 73 -54.52 -8.88 40.17
C VAL A 73 -55.13 -10.21 40.62
N ARG A 74 -54.47 -10.85 41.60
CA ARG A 74 -54.94 -12.10 42.21
C ARG A 74 -55.76 -11.83 43.47
N SER A 75 -56.85 -12.59 43.64
CA SER A 75 -57.58 -12.72 44.90
C SER A 75 -57.41 -14.12 45.46
N THR A 76 -57.21 -14.27 46.77
CA THR A 76 -57.31 -15.57 47.44
C THR A 76 -58.78 -16.02 47.52
N ALA A 77 -59.02 -17.29 47.87
CA ALA A 77 -60.39 -17.80 48.07
C ALA A 77 -61.16 -17.07 49.19
N GLU A 78 -60.43 -16.59 50.20
CA GLU A 78 -60.93 -15.83 51.35
C GLU A 78 -61.20 -14.35 51.03
N GLY A 79 -60.79 -13.87 49.85
CA GLY A 79 -60.95 -12.47 49.43
C GLY A 79 -59.91 -11.53 50.01
N LEU A 80 -58.66 -11.99 50.15
CA LEU A 80 -57.51 -11.09 50.25
C LEU A 80 -57.00 -10.83 48.83
N ILE A 81 -56.75 -9.56 48.52
CA ILE A 81 -56.23 -9.10 47.23
C ILE A 81 -54.71 -8.97 47.36
N GLU A 82 -53.98 -9.54 46.39
CA GLU A 82 -52.52 -9.43 46.29
C GLU A 82 -52.14 -8.05 45.72
N VAL A 83 -51.43 -7.25 46.51
CA VAL A 83 -51.11 -5.85 46.19
C VAL A 83 -49.69 -5.46 46.64
N THR A 84 -49.13 -4.49 45.94
CA THR A 84 -47.92 -3.78 46.36
C THR A 84 -48.34 -2.49 47.07
N VAL A 85 -47.86 -2.26 48.29
CA VAL A 85 -48.18 -1.07 49.09
C VAL A 85 -46.96 -0.15 49.14
N HIS A 86 -47.12 1.05 48.57
CA HIS A 86 -46.08 2.07 48.48
C HIS A 86 -46.26 3.13 49.57
N GLY A 87 -45.15 3.61 50.12
CA GLY A 87 -45.11 4.60 51.18
C GLY A 87 -44.21 5.79 50.87
N LYS A 88 -44.46 6.91 51.57
CA LYS A 88 -43.57 8.09 51.56
C LYS A 88 -42.57 8.13 52.73
N LEU A 89 -42.55 7.05 53.54
CA LEU A 89 -41.70 6.88 54.71
C LEU A 89 -41.32 5.40 54.86
N PRO A 90 -40.13 5.06 55.41
CA PRO A 90 -39.68 3.67 55.59
C PRO A 90 -40.73 2.79 56.26
N ILE A 91 -41.05 1.61 55.70
CA ILE A 91 -42.13 0.75 56.21
C ILE A 91 -41.65 -0.09 57.42
N ASP A 92 -41.41 0.62 58.53
CA ASP A 92 -40.94 0.07 59.80
C ASP A 92 -41.94 -0.90 60.47
N ALA A 93 -41.54 -1.48 61.61
CA ALA A 93 -42.36 -2.39 62.38
C ALA A 93 -43.73 -1.80 62.80
N ALA A 94 -43.84 -0.49 63.02
CA ALA A 94 -45.10 0.17 63.36
C ALA A 94 -46.01 0.31 62.12
N ARG A 95 -45.46 0.67 60.96
CA ARG A 95 -46.20 0.73 59.68
C ARG A 95 -46.66 -0.66 59.23
N LYS A 96 -45.81 -1.69 59.33
CA LYS A 96 -46.18 -3.10 59.13
C LYS A 96 -47.24 -3.56 60.14
N GLY A 97 -47.15 -3.10 61.39
CA GLY A 97 -48.17 -3.32 62.42
C GLY A 97 -49.55 -2.73 62.06
N ALA A 98 -49.58 -1.52 61.50
CA ALA A 98 -50.82 -0.88 61.06
C ALA A 98 -51.52 -1.64 59.91
N LEU A 99 -50.77 -2.18 58.94
CA LEU A 99 -51.33 -3.06 57.91
C LEU A 99 -51.87 -4.38 58.49
N ARG A 100 -51.11 -5.03 59.38
CA ARG A 100 -51.55 -6.27 60.05
C ARG A 100 -52.81 -6.06 60.91
N ALA A 101 -52.98 -4.88 61.51
CA ALA A 101 -54.21 -4.51 62.24
C ALA A 101 -55.46 -4.38 61.33
N LEU A 102 -55.27 -4.18 60.02
CA LEU A 102 -56.32 -4.26 59.00
C LEU A 102 -56.51 -5.67 58.43
N GLY A 103 -55.87 -6.69 59.03
CA GLY A 103 -55.92 -8.08 58.56
C GLY A 103 -54.99 -8.40 57.38
N ALA A 104 -54.12 -7.47 56.98
CA ALA A 104 -53.19 -7.71 55.88
C ALA A 104 -52.02 -8.62 56.29
N LYS A 105 -51.54 -9.44 55.36
CA LYS A 105 -50.35 -10.27 55.50
C LYS A 105 -49.25 -9.71 54.60
N ILE A 106 -48.13 -9.27 55.17
CA ILE A 106 -46.93 -8.91 54.39
C ILE A 106 -46.34 -10.20 53.84
N THR A 107 -46.09 -10.26 52.54
CA THR A 107 -45.53 -11.43 51.83
C THR A 107 -44.07 -11.22 51.47
N ALA A 108 -43.68 -10.00 51.09
CA ALA A 108 -42.30 -9.64 50.80
C ALA A 108 -41.99 -8.19 51.17
N GLU A 109 -40.71 -7.92 51.43
CA GLU A 109 -40.13 -6.58 51.57
C GLU A 109 -38.72 -6.56 50.97
N PRO A 110 -38.22 -5.40 50.49
CA PRO A 110 -36.87 -5.29 49.96
C PRO A 110 -35.81 -5.67 51.00
N ARG A 111 -34.81 -6.43 50.56
CA ARG A 111 -33.60 -6.78 51.30
C ARG A 111 -32.43 -6.07 50.61
N ASN A 112 -31.48 -5.59 51.38
CA ASN A 112 -30.24 -5.02 50.82
C ASN A 112 -29.09 -6.02 51.04
N PRO A 113 -28.25 -6.26 50.03
CA PRO A 113 -26.98 -6.97 50.22
C PRO A 113 -26.03 -6.09 51.04
N ALA A 114 -24.97 -6.68 51.58
CA ALA A 114 -24.00 -5.94 52.37
C ALA A 114 -23.11 -5.07 51.46
N GLY A 115 -22.90 -3.80 51.83
CA GLY A 115 -21.98 -2.89 51.11
C GLY A 115 -22.59 -2.04 50.00
N ILE A 116 -23.70 -2.46 49.37
CA ILE A 116 -24.33 -1.74 48.25
C ILE A 116 -25.41 -0.76 48.76
N GLU A 117 -25.37 0.50 48.33
CA GLU A 117 -26.43 1.48 48.61
C GLU A 117 -27.61 1.31 47.63
N MET A 118 -28.47 0.34 47.92
CA MET A 118 -29.70 0.11 47.13
C MET A 118 -30.66 1.32 47.17
N PRO A 119 -31.45 1.54 46.10
CA PRO A 119 -32.47 2.58 46.06
C PRO A 119 -33.45 2.48 47.23
N ARG A 120 -33.73 3.61 47.88
CA ARG A 120 -34.53 3.67 49.11
C ARG A 120 -36.04 3.62 48.85
N ALA A 121 -36.50 2.59 48.15
CA ALA A 121 -37.92 2.35 47.90
C ALA A 121 -38.66 1.93 49.18
N PHE A 122 -39.69 2.68 49.57
CA PHE A 122 -40.51 2.37 50.74
C PHE A 122 -41.71 1.52 50.32
N VAL A 123 -41.47 0.25 50.03
CA VAL A 123 -42.44 -0.66 49.40
C VAL A 123 -42.52 -2.01 50.14
N VAL A 124 -43.71 -2.63 50.16
CA VAL A 124 -43.92 -4.02 50.60
C VAL A 124 -44.98 -4.70 49.73
N GLN A 125 -44.83 -6.00 49.47
CA GLN A 125 -45.92 -6.82 48.93
C GLN A 125 -46.80 -7.33 50.08
N ALA A 126 -48.11 -7.35 49.88
CA ALA A 126 -49.06 -7.81 50.88
C ALA A 126 -50.36 -8.40 50.29
N LEU A 127 -50.94 -9.35 51.02
CA LEU A 127 -52.33 -9.76 50.86
C LEU A 127 -53.22 -8.90 51.76
N VAL A 128 -54.06 -8.03 51.18
CA VAL A 128 -54.94 -7.11 51.91
C VAL A 128 -56.41 -7.52 51.71
N PRO A 129 -57.25 -7.65 52.77
CA PRO A 129 -58.67 -7.96 52.60
C PRO A 129 -59.38 -6.93 51.71
N HIS A 130 -60.18 -7.39 50.75
CA HIS A 130 -60.87 -6.55 49.75
C HIS A 130 -61.68 -5.38 50.35
N ASP A 131 -62.27 -5.56 51.53
CA ASP A 131 -63.07 -4.58 52.27
C ASP A 131 -62.25 -3.59 53.13
N GLN A 132 -60.93 -3.76 53.17
CA GLN A 132 -60.00 -2.95 53.97
C GLN A 132 -59.04 -2.09 53.12
N LEU A 133 -59.02 -2.26 51.78
CA LEU A 133 -58.15 -1.52 50.85
C LEU A 133 -58.28 0.01 51.02
N ASP A 134 -59.50 0.57 51.07
CA ASP A 134 -59.69 2.02 51.28
C ASP A 134 -59.24 2.49 52.69
N LYS A 135 -59.11 1.59 53.67
CA LYS A 135 -58.54 1.93 54.99
C LYS A 135 -57.01 1.89 54.95
N ALA A 136 -56.44 0.93 54.24
CA ALA A 136 -55.00 0.86 53.99
C ALA A 136 -54.53 2.11 53.22
N ALA A 137 -55.22 2.48 52.15
CA ALA A 137 -54.94 3.70 51.38
C ALA A 137 -55.09 5.01 52.18
N ARG A 138 -55.90 5.00 53.26
CA ARG A 138 -56.06 6.13 54.18
C ARG A 138 -55.02 6.19 55.31
N LEU A 139 -54.10 5.22 55.41
CA LEU A 139 -52.94 5.34 56.30
C LEU A 139 -52.07 6.50 55.80
N GLY A 140 -51.78 7.48 56.66
CA GLY A 140 -51.15 8.75 56.26
C GLY A 140 -49.74 8.66 55.67
N TRP A 141 -49.12 7.47 55.70
CA TRP A 141 -47.84 7.16 55.09
C TRP A 141 -47.95 6.47 53.72
N VAL A 142 -49.11 5.89 53.36
CA VAL A 142 -49.33 5.20 52.08
C VAL A 142 -49.53 6.23 50.95
N THR A 143 -48.88 5.98 49.82
CA THR A 143 -48.95 6.82 48.61
C THR A 143 -49.80 6.16 47.54
N ALA A 144 -49.53 4.88 47.24
CA ALA A 144 -50.26 4.08 46.27
C ALA A 144 -50.41 2.63 46.74
N ILE A 145 -51.45 1.97 46.23
CA ILE A 145 -51.68 0.52 46.29
C ILE A 145 -51.87 0.05 44.85
N THR A 146 -50.88 -0.66 44.33
CA THR A 146 -50.81 -1.15 42.94
C THR A 146 -50.93 -2.68 42.92
N PRO A 147 -51.12 -3.32 41.75
CA PRO A 147 -50.97 -4.78 41.63
C PRO A 147 -49.60 -5.28 42.13
N VAL A 148 -49.51 -6.57 42.45
CA VAL A 148 -48.24 -7.30 42.34
C VAL A 148 -48.16 -7.78 40.91
N GLU A 149 -47.27 -7.18 40.13
CA GLU A 149 -47.13 -7.54 38.73
C GLU A 149 -46.61 -8.97 38.57
N ARG A 150 -47.32 -9.75 37.75
CA ARG A 150 -47.00 -11.14 37.42
C ARG A 150 -47.09 -11.26 35.91
N THR A 151 -46.01 -10.88 35.28
CA THR A 151 -45.69 -11.20 33.90
C THR A 151 -45.31 -12.67 33.79
N GLN A 152 -45.49 -13.21 32.60
CA GLN A 152 -44.71 -14.36 32.16
C GLN A 152 -43.65 -13.82 31.22
N PRO A 153 -42.56 -14.55 31.01
CA PRO A 153 -41.67 -14.29 29.91
C PRO A 153 -42.36 -14.33 28.55
N ASP A 154 -41.72 -13.76 27.54
CA ASP A 154 -42.20 -13.77 26.15
C ASP A 154 -41.67 -15.04 25.44
N THR A 155 -42.54 -16.03 25.20
CA THR A 155 -42.17 -17.45 24.90
C THR A 155 -42.45 -17.94 23.46
N HIS A 156 -41.70 -18.94 22.95
CA HIS A 156 -41.86 -19.54 21.59
C HIS A 156 -41.34 -21.02 21.43
N PRO A 157 -41.97 -21.96 20.64
CA PRO A 157 -41.71 -23.44 20.55
C PRO A 157 -40.97 -24.01 19.28
N THR A 158 -40.39 -25.24 19.15
CA THR A 158 -39.86 -26.38 20.00
C THR A 158 -38.93 -27.39 19.19
N ASN A 159 -37.57 -27.38 19.29
CA ASN A 159 -36.57 -28.35 18.74
C ASN A 159 -35.08 -28.12 19.23
N PRO A 160 -34.20 -29.11 19.50
CA PRO A 160 -32.91 -28.92 20.25
C PRO A 160 -31.57 -29.02 19.45
N ILE A 161 -30.44 -28.78 20.18
CA ILE A 161 -28.97 -28.92 19.90
C ILE A 161 -28.23 -27.59 19.64
N ASN A 162 -27.14 -27.34 20.41
CA ASN A 162 -26.15 -26.22 20.35
C ASN A 162 -26.70 -24.85 19.91
N SER A 163 -26.70 -23.87 20.81
CA SER A 163 -27.07 -22.49 20.51
C SER A 163 -26.30 -21.95 19.32
N GLU A 164 -27.03 -21.55 18.26
CA GLU A 164 -26.45 -20.85 17.12
C GLU A 164 -25.82 -19.50 17.53
N GLY A 165 -26.10 -19.02 18.75
CA GLY A 165 -25.51 -17.83 19.34
C GLY A 165 -24.00 -17.90 19.58
N VAL A 166 -23.43 -19.10 19.76
CA VAL A 166 -21.98 -19.27 19.98
C VAL A 166 -21.20 -18.79 18.76
N ALA A 167 -21.42 -19.44 17.61
CA ALA A 167 -20.81 -19.06 16.33
C ALA A 167 -21.34 -17.72 15.77
N PHE A 168 -22.50 -17.24 16.22
CA PHE A 168 -23.00 -15.91 15.86
C PHE A 168 -22.26 -14.77 16.58
N HIS A 169 -21.58 -15.08 17.68
CA HIS A 169 -20.79 -14.15 18.48
C HIS A 169 -19.29 -14.47 18.50
N ASN A 170 -18.83 -15.37 17.62
CA ASN A 170 -17.45 -15.88 17.58
C ASN A 170 -16.95 -16.41 18.94
N ALA A 171 -17.87 -16.89 19.78
CA ALA A 171 -17.54 -17.41 21.11
C ALA A 171 -16.86 -18.79 21.03
N ASP A 172 -17.03 -19.52 19.93
CA ASP A 172 -16.30 -20.74 19.62
C ASP A 172 -14.81 -20.48 19.36
N ASP A 173 -14.45 -19.41 18.64
CA ASP A 173 -13.04 -19.02 18.45
C ASP A 173 -12.37 -18.63 19.79
N VAL A 174 -13.12 -17.98 20.69
CA VAL A 174 -12.67 -17.70 22.07
C VAL A 174 -12.48 -18.98 22.89
N GLN A 175 -13.41 -19.93 22.79
CA GLN A 175 -13.32 -21.22 23.48
C GLN A 175 -12.14 -22.07 22.96
N ASP A 176 -11.82 -22.00 21.67
CA ASP A 176 -10.67 -22.71 21.07
C ASP A 176 -9.31 -22.12 21.52
N ARG A 177 -9.24 -20.84 21.92
CA ARG A 177 -8.10 -20.24 22.67
C ARG A 177 -7.96 -20.80 24.10
N GLY A 178 -8.99 -21.47 24.62
CA GLY A 178 -9.03 -22.04 25.97
C GLY A 178 -9.60 -21.11 27.04
N ILE A 179 -10.27 -20.03 26.61
CA ILE A 179 -10.99 -19.07 27.45
C ILE A 179 -12.45 -19.50 27.46
N ASP A 180 -12.95 -19.95 28.60
CA ASP A 180 -14.28 -20.58 28.70
C ASP A 180 -15.15 -19.98 29.81
N GLY A 181 -14.73 -18.87 30.43
CA GLY A 181 -15.39 -18.25 31.58
C GLY A 181 -14.93 -18.82 32.92
N THR A 182 -13.84 -19.59 32.95
CA THR A 182 -13.35 -20.26 34.16
C THR A 182 -13.06 -19.25 35.27
N GLY A 183 -13.75 -19.42 36.41
CA GLY A 183 -13.57 -18.55 37.57
C GLY A 183 -14.45 -17.30 37.59
N VAL A 184 -15.42 -17.19 36.67
CA VAL A 184 -16.49 -16.19 36.68
C VAL A 184 -17.82 -16.87 37.03
N ASP A 185 -18.54 -16.36 38.02
CA ASP A 185 -19.85 -16.87 38.45
C ASP A 185 -20.99 -16.03 37.82
N VAL A 186 -21.82 -16.63 36.95
CA VAL A 186 -22.94 -15.98 36.25
C VAL A 186 -24.28 -16.34 36.87
N GLY A 187 -25.03 -15.32 37.31
CA GLY A 187 -26.35 -15.45 37.92
C GLY A 187 -27.50 -15.13 36.96
N VAL A 188 -28.52 -16.00 36.90
CA VAL A 188 -29.71 -15.84 36.07
C VAL A 188 -30.95 -15.55 36.93
N VAL A 189 -31.71 -14.50 36.60
CA VAL A 189 -33.06 -14.22 37.16
C VAL A 189 -34.11 -14.36 36.06
N SER A 190 -34.93 -15.41 36.16
CA SER A 190 -36.07 -15.65 35.26
C SER A 190 -37.24 -16.31 36.02
N ASP A 191 -38.15 -17.01 35.35
CA ASP A 191 -39.39 -17.53 35.92
C ASP A 191 -39.22 -18.87 36.68
N GLY A 192 -38.37 -19.77 36.22
CA GLY A 192 -38.02 -21.00 36.91
C GLY A 192 -37.05 -21.94 36.21
N VAL A 193 -36.63 -22.96 36.97
CA VAL A 193 -35.73 -24.06 36.57
C VAL A 193 -36.33 -25.43 36.95
N GLN A 194 -37.64 -25.59 36.78
CA GLN A 194 -38.45 -26.67 37.36
C GLN A 194 -38.00 -28.08 36.92
N ASN A 195 -37.45 -28.22 35.71
CA ASN A 195 -36.96 -29.46 35.12
C ASN A 195 -35.45 -29.42 34.83
N LEU A 196 -34.67 -28.55 35.50
CA LEU A 196 -33.20 -28.48 35.42
C LEU A 196 -32.50 -29.85 35.42
N ALA A 197 -32.92 -30.75 36.30
CA ALA A 197 -32.35 -32.10 36.40
C ALA A 197 -32.52 -32.94 35.12
N ALA A 198 -33.41 -32.56 34.20
CA ALA A 198 -33.55 -33.17 32.87
C ALA A 198 -32.55 -32.59 31.86
N ALA A 199 -32.18 -31.31 31.95
CA ALA A 199 -31.12 -30.70 31.13
C ALA A 199 -29.75 -31.28 31.55
N GLN A 200 -29.48 -31.28 32.86
CA GLN A 200 -28.29 -31.92 33.44
C GLN A 200 -28.18 -33.42 33.08
N ALA A 201 -29.30 -34.16 33.07
CA ALA A 201 -29.31 -35.57 32.68
C ALA A 201 -29.11 -35.82 31.16
N GLN A 202 -29.20 -34.77 30.34
CA GLN A 202 -28.84 -34.77 28.91
C GLN A 202 -27.39 -34.29 28.69
N ASN A 203 -26.73 -33.77 29.73
CA ASN A 203 -25.45 -33.05 29.72
C ASN A 203 -25.49 -31.67 29.03
N GLU A 204 -26.66 -31.02 29.00
CA GLU A 204 -26.82 -29.65 28.48
C GLU A 204 -26.45 -28.60 29.55
N LEU A 205 -26.34 -29.00 30.83
CA LEU A 205 -25.96 -28.13 31.94
C LEU A 205 -25.10 -28.85 33.00
N PRO A 206 -24.15 -28.15 33.64
CA PRO A 206 -23.38 -28.64 34.78
C PRO A 206 -24.19 -28.52 36.09
N ASP A 207 -23.52 -28.62 37.25
CA ASP A 207 -24.14 -28.30 38.54
C ASP A 207 -24.45 -26.80 38.64
N VAL A 208 -25.69 -26.44 39.00
CA VAL A 208 -26.16 -25.05 39.13
C VAL A 208 -26.56 -24.74 40.59
N THR A 209 -26.13 -23.59 41.12
CA THR A 209 -26.51 -23.11 42.44
C THR A 209 -27.88 -22.44 42.42
N VAL A 210 -28.92 -23.21 42.76
CA VAL A 210 -30.32 -22.72 42.77
C VAL A 210 -30.70 -22.15 44.15
N LEU A 211 -30.98 -20.84 44.21
CA LEU A 211 -31.40 -20.12 45.42
C LEU A 211 -32.92 -20.15 45.63
N ASP A 212 -33.70 -19.92 44.57
CA ASP A 212 -35.13 -20.22 44.46
C ASP A 212 -35.39 -20.84 43.08
N ALA A 213 -36.08 -21.97 43.02
CA ALA A 213 -36.30 -22.72 41.78
C ALA A 213 -37.42 -22.16 40.89
N GLY A 214 -38.25 -21.24 41.40
CA GLY A 214 -39.35 -20.64 40.64
C GLY A 214 -40.37 -21.67 40.11
N SER A 215 -40.84 -21.47 38.88
CA SER A 215 -41.76 -22.38 38.16
C SER A 215 -41.65 -22.20 36.64
N ASN A 216 -41.86 -23.26 35.86
CA ASN A 216 -41.48 -23.36 34.45
C ASN A 216 -39.94 -23.45 34.28
N ASP A 217 -39.43 -23.21 33.08
CA ASP A 217 -38.12 -23.69 32.62
C ASP A 217 -37.36 -22.72 31.68
N GLU A 218 -37.80 -21.46 31.56
CA GLU A 218 -37.03 -20.51 30.74
C GLU A 218 -35.70 -20.16 31.40
N GLY A 219 -35.67 -20.10 32.74
CA GLY A 219 -34.41 -19.99 33.47
C GLY A 219 -33.44 -21.13 33.12
N THR A 220 -33.94 -22.33 32.82
CA THR A 220 -33.11 -23.43 32.32
C THR A 220 -32.55 -23.12 30.93
N ALA A 221 -33.36 -22.56 30.03
CA ALA A 221 -32.93 -22.17 28.68
C ALA A 221 -31.93 -20.99 28.67
N MET A 222 -32.09 -20.02 29.58
CA MET A 222 -31.11 -18.93 29.76
C MET A 222 -29.78 -19.47 30.32
N LEU A 223 -29.83 -20.40 31.29
CA LEU A 223 -28.62 -21.07 31.80
C LEU A 223 -27.91 -21.87 30.70
N GLU A 224 -28.67 -22.57 29.84
CA GLU A 224 -28.12 -23.30 28.68
C GLU A 224 -27.38 -22.35 27.73
N ILE A 225 -27.94 -21.17 27.43
CA ILE A 225 -27.24 -20.14 26.63
C ILE A 225 -25.94 -19.69 27.31
N VAL A 226 -25.96 -19.40 28.62
CA VAL A 226 -24.74 -18.97 29.33
C VAL A 226 -23.68 -20.08 29.30
N HIS A 227 -24.08 -21.35 29.46
CA HIS A 227 -23.16 -22.48 29.42
C HIS A 227 -22.59 -22.76 28.01
N ASP A 228 -23.41 -22.64 26.96
CA ASP A 228 -22.96 -22.77 25.57
C ASP A 228 -21.95 -21.67 25.20
N MET A 229 -22.14 -20.45 25.73
CA MET A 229 -21.26 -19.30 25.50
C MET A 229 -19.98 -19.34 26.35
N ALA A 230 -20.10 -19.72 27.63
CA ALA A 230 -19.00 -19.78 28.59
C ALA A 230 -19.04 -21.10 29.38
N PRO A 231 -18.50 -22.21 28.81
CA PRO A 231 -18.62 -23.55 29.39
C PRO A 231 -17.98 -23.75 30.78
N GLY A 232 -16.95 -22.97 31.11
CA GLY A 232 -16.25 -23.00 32.40
C GLY A 232 -16.85 -22.08 33.46
N ALA A 233 -17.78 -21.20 33.10
CA ALA A 233 -18.44 -20.30 34.04
C ALA A 233 -19.27 -21.07 35.08
N GLY A 234 -19.21 -20.60 36.33
CA GLY A 234 -20.08 -21.10 37.39
C GLY A 234 -21.49 -20.52 37.24
N LEU A 235 -22.51 -21.33 37.57
CA LEU A 235 -23.90 -20.99 37.25
C LEU A 235 -24.77 -20.87 38.50
N LEU A 236 -25.49 -19.75 38.63
CA LEU A 236 -26.43 -19.48 39.73
C LEU A 236 -27.82 -19.14 39.19
N PHE A 237 -28.88 -19.47 39.95
CA PHE A 237 -30.25 -19.15 39.59
C PHE A 237 -31.09 -18.69 40.79
N ASP A 238 -31.87 -17.61 40.62
CA ASP A 238 -32.88 -17.16 41.59
C ASP A 238 -34.18 -16.77 40.87
N GLY A 239 -35.21 -17.61 41.01
CA GLY A 239 -36.51 -17.40 40.39
C GLY A 239 -37.27 -16.21 41.00
N THR A 240 -37.66 -15.26 40.16
CA THR A 240 -38.27 -13.97 40.57
C THR A 240 -39.46 -14.07 41.53
N GLY A 241 -40.24 -15.16 41.49
CA GLY A 241 -41.44 -15.34 42.32
C GLY A 241 -42.58 -14.33 42.06
N GLY A 242 -42.37 -13.35 41.18
CA GLY A 242 -43.29 -12.32 40.71
C GLY A 242 -43.27 -11.01 41.52
N GLY A 243 -43.25 -9.91 40.78
CA GLY A 243 -43.36 -8.54 41.27
C GLY A 243 -42.01 -7.93 41.67
N THR A 244 -41.84 -6.64 41.37
CA THR A 244 -40.59 -5.88 41.47
C THR A 244 -39.81 -6.07 42.78
N VAL A 245 -40.49 -6.16 43.92
CA VAL A 245 -39.85 -6.41 45.24
C VAL A 245 -39.15 -7.77 45.33
N ASN A 246 -39.70 -8.82 44.72
CA ASN A 246 -39.06 -10.14 44.73
C ASN A 246 -37.96 -10.21 43.67
N HIS A 247 -38.19 -9.65 42.48
CA HIS A 247 -37.16 -9.54 41.46
C HIS A 247 -35.89 -8.82 41.97
N VAL A 248 -36.03 -7.65 42.62
CA VAL A 248 -34.90 -6.95 43.25
C VAL A 248 -34.26 -7.79 44.37
N ASN A 249 -35.04 -8.60 45.09
CA ASN A 249 -34.46 -9.54 46.05
C ASN A 249 -33.69 -10.68 45.35
N SER A 250 -34.11 -11.17 44.19
CA SER A 250 -33.41 -12.20 43.41
C SER A 250 -32.05 -11.69 42.91
N LEU A 251 -32.01 -10.49 42.30
CA LEU A 251 -30.75 -9.80 41.95
C LEU A 251 -29.82 -9.70 43.17
N ASN A 252 -30.35 -9.22 44.31
CA ASN A 252 -29.58 -9.06 45.54
C ASN A 252 -29.16 -10.40 46.19
N ASN A 253 -29.88 -11.49 45.96
CA ASN A 253 -29.53 -12.81 46.45
C ASN A 253 -28.36 -13.38 45.64
N LEU A 254 -28.38 -13.24 44.31
CA LEU A 254 -27.28 -13.69 43.43
C LEU A 254 -25.97 -12.97 43.80
N VAL A 255 -25.99 -11.64 43.87
CA VAL A 255 -24.84 -10.83 44.31
C VAL A 255 -24.37 -11.18 45.73
N ALA A 256 -25.29 -11.61 46.61
CA ALA A 256 -24.95 -12.04 47.97
C ALA A 256 -24.49 -13.52 48.07
N ASN A 257 -24.45 -14.24 46.95
CA ASN A 257 -23.83 -15.56 46.80
C ASN A 257 -22.76 -15.50 45.70
N ASP A 258 -22.04 -14.36 45.64
CA ASP A 258 -20.81 -14.18 44.87
C ASP A 258 -20.95 -14.26 43.34
N ALA A 259 -22.14 -13.98 42.77
CA ALA A 259 -22.28 -13.81 41.32
C ALA A 259 -21.51 -12.56 40.81
N ASP A 260 -20.57 -12.79 39.89
CA ASP A 260 -19.73 -11.78 39.25
C ASP A 260 -20.42 -11.07 38.08
N VAL A 261 -21.36 -11.75 37.41
CA VAL A 261 -22.20 -11.23 36.30
C VAL A 261 -23.65 -11.64 36.55
N VAL A 262 -24.64 -10.79 36.24
CA VAL A 262 -26.06 -11.15 36.36
C VAL A 262 -26.83 -10.84 35.07
N THR A 263 -27.68 -11.78 34.63
CA THR A 263 -28.62 -11.59 33.53
C THR A 263 -30.07 -11.79 33.97
N GLU A 264 -30.99 -11.02 33.39
CA GLU A 264 -32.41 -11.06 33.74
C GLU A 264 -33.32 -10.69 32.56
N ASP A 265 -34.55 -11.21 32.58
CA ASP A 265 -35.47 -11.06 31.44
C ASP A 265 -36.92 -10.69 31.81
N ILE A 266 -37.22 -10.42 33.08
CA ILE A 266 -38.61 -10.39 33.58
C ILE A 266 -39.23 -8.99 33.45
N PRO A 267 -40.21 -8.78 32.55
CA PRO A 267 -40.75 -7.44 32.29
C PRO A 267 -41.70 -6.97 33.39
N PHE A 268 -41.76 -5.65 33.59
CA PHE A 268 -42.67 -4.96 34.52
C PHE A 268 -43.32 -3.73 33.85
N ASP A 269 -44.42 -3.94 33.12
CA ASP A 269 -45.14 -2.87 32.41
C ASP A 269 -45.63 -1.75 33.34
N ALA A 270 -45.74 -2.00 34.65
CA ALA A 270 -46.14 -1.03 35.66
C ALA A 270 -44.98 -0.25 36.31
N GLU A 271 -43.71 -0.57 36.04
CA GLU A 271 -42.58 0.31 36.39
C GLU A 271 -42.67 1.62 35.56
N PRO A 272 -42.18 2.77 36.06
CA PRO A 272 -42.26 4.06 35.37
C PRO A 272 -41.64 4.05 33.95
N ALA A 273 -42.44 4.37 32.93
CA ALA A 273 -41.98 4.42 31.53
C ALA A 273 -41.22 5.72 31.15
N PHE A 274 -41.27 6.73 32.02
CA PHE A 274 -40.66 8.06 31.84
C PHE A 274 -39.80 8.49 33.04
N GLN A 275 -39.53 7.61 34.00
CA GLN A 275 -38.69 7.86 35.17
C GLN A 275 -37.95 6.56 35.46
N GLN A 276 -36.84 6.59 36.21
CA GLN A 276 -36.14 5.33 36.49
C GLN A 276 -36.92 4.51 37.54
N GLY A 277 -37.37 3.32 37.16
CA GLY A 277 -38.12 2.41 38.01
C GLY A 277 -37.33 1.79 39.14
N PHE A 278 -38.00 1.07 40.03
CA PHE A 278 -37.33 0.45 41.18
C PHE A 278 -36.42 -0.72 40.76
N VAL A 279 -36.86 -1.56 39.81
CA VAL A 279 -36.02 -2.59 39.18
C VAL A 279 -34.83 -1.96 38.46
N ALA A 280 -35.08 -1.02 37.52
CA ALA A 280 -34.03 -0.33 36.78
C ALA A 280 -32.97 0.32 37.71
N ALA A 281 -33.42 1.10 38.71
CA ALA A 281 -32.51 1.75 39.65
C ALA A 281 -31.77 0.77 40.58
N ALA A 282 -32.33 -0.42 40.83
CA ALA A 282 -31.64 -1.47 41.58
C ALA A 282 -30.54 -2.12 40.72
N GLY A 283 -30.82 -2.40 39.45
CA GLY A 283 -29.82 -2.91 38.51
C GLY A 283 -28.65 -1.94 38.34
N GLU A 284 -28.92 -0.64 38.15
CA GLU A 284 -27.87 0.39 38.09
C GLU A 284 -27.04 0.46 39.38
N ALA A 285 -27.65 0.27 40.55
CA ALA A 285 -26.94 0.32 41.83
C ALA A 285 -26.01 -0.89 42.01
N ILE A 286 -26.38 -2.05 41.45
CA ILE A 286 -25.56 -3.27 41.42
C ILE A 286 -24.41 -3.10 40.41
N ALA A 287 -24.70 -2.67 39.18
CA ALA A 287 -23.69 -2.35 38.17
C ALA A 287 -22.68 -1.27 38.63
N SER A 288 -23.16 -0.23 39.30
CA SER A 288 -22.31 0.81 39.92
C SER A 288 -21.49 0.32 41.11
N SER A 289 -21.74 -0.90 41.61
CA SER A 289 -20.99 -1.51 42.72
C SER A 289 -19.95 -2.55 42.28
N GLY A 290 -19.98 -2.99 41.01
CA GLY A 290 -18.98 -3.88 40.42
C GLY A 290 -19.55 -5.06 39.64
N VAL A 291 -20.81 -5.42 39.82
CA VAL A 291 -21.46 -6.59 39.17
C VAL A 291 -22.35 -6.11 38.02
N PRO A 292 -22.03 -6.36 36.74
CA PRO A 292 -22.83 -5.94 35.60
C PRO A 292 -24.21 -6.63 35.60
N ILE A 293 -25.20 -5.92 35.08
CA ILE A 293 -26.55 -6.42 34.85
C ILE A 293 -26.82 -6.39 33.35
N HIS A 294 -27.10 -7.54 32.74
CA HIS A 294 -27.47 -7.67 31.33
C HIS A 294 -28.95 -8.05 31.21
N SER A 295 -29.78 -7.07 30.89
CA SER A 295 -31.24 -7.22 30.85
C SER A 295 -31.77 -7.44 29.43
N SER A 296 -32.97 -8.02 29.32
CA SER A 296 -33.71 -8.06 28.07
C SER A 296 -34.31 -6.67 27.73
N ALA A 297 -34.07 -6.14 26.53
CA ALA A 297 -34.65 -4.85 26.11
C ALA A 297 -36.20 -4.87 26.02
N GLY A 298 -36.77 -6.07 25.85
CA GLY A 298 -38.20 -6.34 25.76
C GLY A 298 -38.71 -6.56 24.35
N ASN A 299 -39.91 -7.14 24.24
CA ASN A 299 -40.49 -7.55 22.96
C ASN A 299 -41.72 -6.71 22.55
N GLN A 300 -41.69 -5.40 22.84
CA GLN A 300 -42.87 -4.52 22.69
C GLN A 300 -42.89 -3.69 21.40
N ALA A 301 -41.97 -3.86 20.45
CA ALA A 301 -41.95 -3.04 19.23
C ALA A 301 -43.22 -3.17 18.38
N ARG A 302 -43.87 -4.34 18.41
CA ARG A 302 -45.19 -4.57 17.78
C ARG A 302 -46.38 -4.31 18.72
N ARG A 303 -46.12 -3.81 19.93
CA ARG A 303 -47.07 -3.74 21.07
C ARG A 303 -47.05 -2.39 21.81
N HIS A 304 -46.56 -1.35 21.14
CA HIS A 304 -46.40 0.00 21.65
C HIS A 304 -46.89 1.03 20.61
N ALA A 305 -47.63 2.05 21.05
CA ALA A 305 -48.07 3.16 20.20
C ALA A 305 -47.02 4.28 20.21
N ALA A 306 -47.06 5.19 19.22
CA ALA A 306 -46.15 6.33 19.21
C ALA A 306 -46.33 7.22 20.45
N ARG A 307 -45.24 7.58 21.12
CA ARG A 307 -45.28 8.53 22.25
C ARG A 307 -45.68 9.91 21.74
N VAL A 308 -46.85 10.40 22.17
CA VAL A 308 -47.43 11.68 21.75
C VAL A 308 -47.76 12.57 22.96
N PRO A 309 -47.82 13.91 22.82
CA PRO A 309 -48.36 14.76 23.87
C PRO A 309 -49.85 14.51 24.09
N ALA A 310 -50.28 14.37 25.34
CA ALA A 310 -51.67 14.29 25.79
C ALA A 310 -52.40 15.63 25.57
N THR A 311 -52.67 15.93 24.30
CA THR A 311 -53.45 17.09 23.88
C THR A 311 -54.79 16.58 23.37
N GLY A 312 -55.82 16.69 24.21
CA GLY A 312 -57.18 16.33 23.83
C GLY A 312 -57.69 17.21 22.67
N THR A 313 -58.41 16.60 21.74
CA THR A 313 -58.90 17.23 20.50
C THR A 313 -60.15 18.09 20.69
N GLY A 314 -60.80 18.04 21.85
CA GLY A 314 -62.13 18.61 22.10
C GLY A 314 -63.28 17.85 21.45
N ALA A 315 -63.03 16.62 20.97
CA ALA A 315 -64.02 15.72 20.38
C ALA A 315 -63.88 14.29 20.94
N GLY A 316 -64.96 13.50 20.79
CA GLY A 316 -64.95 12.07 21.11
C GLY A 316 -64.14 11.25 20.09
N PRO A 317 -63.86 9.97 20.39
CA PRO A 317 -63.06 9.09 19.54
C PRO A 317 -63.61 9.01 18.12
N ASP A 318 -62.74 9.24 17.15
CA ASP A 318 -62.92 9.30 15.70
C ASP A 318 -64.07 10.19 15.23
N GLY A 319 -64.39 11.23 16.03
CA GLY A 319 -65.55 12.08 15.79
C GLY A 319 -66.90 11.37 16.00
N SER A 320 -66.89 10.16 16.57
CA SER A 320 -68.10 9.50 17.07
C SER A 320 -68.78 10.35 18.15
N SER A 321 -70.06 10.08 18.38
CA SER A 321 -70.84 10.64 19.49
C SER A 321 -71.59 9.55 20.27
N GLY A 322 -71.10 8.31 20.22
CA GLY A 322 -71.71 7.15 20.85
C GLY A 322 -72.92 6.57 20.09
N PRO A 323 -73.83 5.85 20.77
CA PRO A 323 -74.02 5.82 22.22
C PRO A 323 -72.97 4.96 22.93
N TYR A 324 -72.13 5.54 23.79
CA TYR A 324 -71.01 4.85 24.46
C TYR A 324 -71.49 3.94 25.61
N SER A 325 -72.14 2.84 25.26
CA SER A 325 -72.91 2.02 26.20
C SER A 325 -71.97 1.26 27.15
N GLY A 326 -72.13 1.47 28.46
CA GLY A 326 -71.36 0.76 29.48
C GLY A 326 -70.12 1.50 30.00
N CYS A 327 -69.73 2.63 29.40
CA CYS A 327 -68.75 3.53 30.01
C CYS A 327 -69.33 4.17 31.29
N THR A 328 -68.50 4.55 32.25
CA THR A 328 -68.93 5.39 33.39
C THR A 328 -69.28 6.81 32.94
N TYR A 329 -68.70 7.31 31.85
CA TYR A 329 -69.09 8.54 31.13
C TYR A 329 -68.75 8.47 29.64
N ASP A 330 -69.38 9.34 28.85
CA ASP A 330 -69.14 9.50 27.42
C ASP A 330 -67.73 10.10 27.18
N PRO A 331 -66.76 9.42 26.52
CA PRO A 331 -65.47 10.01 26.17
C PRO A 331 -65.65 11.14 25.14
N ALA A 332 -65.17 12.33 25.47
CA ALA A 332 -65.46 13.59 24.78
C ALA A 332 -64.23 14.45 24.44
N ASN A 333 -63.04 14.10 24.93
CA ASN A 333 -61.78 14.81 24.68
C ASN A 333 -60.62 13.87 24.36
N ALA A 334 -60.80 13.05 23.32
CA ALA A 334 -59.83 12.04 22.90
C ALA A 334 -58.52 12.65 22.37
N VAL A 335 -57.40 11.98 22.63
CA VAL A 335 -56.04 12.31 22.16
C VAL A 335 -55.79 11.63 20.82
N ALA A 336 -55.06 12.28 19.90
CA ALA A 336 -54.60 11.65 18.66
C ALA A 336 -53.39 10.72 18.95
N ILE A 337 -53.65 9.41 19.06
CA ILE A 337 -52.67 8.40 19.53
C ILE A 337 -52.13 7.48 18.42
N ALA A 338 -52.71 7.53 17.22
CA ALA A 338 -52.27 6.76 16.07
C ALA A 338 -51.90 7.64 14.85
N PRO A 339 -51.13 7.11 13.88
CA PRO A 339 -50.66 7.89 12.73
C PRO A 339 -51.78 8.58 11.93
N GLY A 340 -51.48 9.74 11.36
CA GLY A 340 -52.45 10.51 10.58
C GLY A 340 -53.44 11.34 11.41
N GLY A 341 -53.35 11.31 12.74
CA GLY A 341 -54.23 12.06 13.65
C GLY A 341 -55.46 11.28 14.09
N ASP A 342 -55.43 9.94 13.95
CA ASP A 342 -56.46 9.06 14.48
C ASP A 342 -56.46 9.12 16.02
N THR A 343 -57.65 9.16 16.60
CA THR A 343 -57.88 9.39 18.04
C THR A 343 -58.14 8.11 18.82
N THR A 344 -57.90 6.99 18.16
CA THR A 344 -57.96 5.65 18.72
C THR A 344 -56.72 4.85 18.34
N PHE A 345 -56.59 3.65 18.88
CA PHE A 345 -55.60 2.68 18.41
C PHE A 345 -56.29 1.33 18.24
N ASP A 346 -56.33 0.82 17.01
CA ASP A 346 -57.09 -0.37 16.63
C ASP A 346 -56.31 -1.65 16.94
N VAL A 347 -56.96 -2.57 17.65
CA VAL A 347 -56.39 -3.85 18.09
C VAL A 347 -57.35 -5.01 17.90
N SER A 348 -56.81 -6.21 17.73
CA SER A 348 -57.55 -7.47 17.82
C SER A 348 -57.27 -8.12 19.19
N LEU A 349 -58.29 -8.21 20.03
CA LEU A 349 -58.17 -8.69 21.41
C LEU A 349 -57.90 -10.20 21.45
N GLY A 350 -56.97 -10.63 22.31
CA GLY A 350 -56.78 -12.04 22.65
C GLY A 350 -57.69 -12.52 23.79
N ASN A 351 -57.36 -13.67 24.37
CA ASN A 351 -58.10 -14.22 25.52
C ASN A 351 -57.95 -13.42 26.81
N ASN A 352 -56.84 -12.68 26.98
CA ASN A 352 -56.52 -11.86 28.15
C ASN A 352 -55.70 -10.64 27.71
N ALA A 353 -56.34 -9.71 27.01
CA ALA A 353 -55.69 -8.48 26.59
C ALA A 353 -55.45 -7.57 27.81
N ARG A 354 -54.23 -7.04 27.95
CA ARG A 354 -53.82 -6.08 28.98
C ARG A 354 -53.36 -4.81 28.29
N PHE A 355 -53.80 -3.67 28.77
CA PHE A 355 -53.37 -2.35 28.29
C PHE A 355 -52.82 -1.56 29.47
N THR A 356 -51.65 -0.98 29.33
CA THR A 356 -51.04 -0.08 30.30
C THR A 356 -50.75 1.24 29.61
N LEU A 357 -51.30 2.32 30.17
CA LEU A 357 -51.05 3.70 29.77
C LEU A 357 -50.30 4.39 30.90
N GLN A 358 -49.19 5.04 30.58
CA GLN A 358 -48.44 5.92 31.48
C GLN A 358 -48.22 7.28 30.83
N TRP A 359 -47.84 8.28 31.61
CA TRP A 359 -47.47 9.59 31.05
C TRP A 359 -46.34 10.27 31.84
N SER A 360 -45.68 11.23 31.20
CA SER A 360 -44.48 11.92 31.72
C SER A 360 -44.80 12.97 32.79
N GLU A 361 -45.68 12.62 33.73
CA GLU A 361 -45.84 13.26 35.04
C GLU A 361 -45.49 12.22 36.13
N PRO A 362 -45.07 12.66 37.33
CA PRO A 362 -44.53 11.80 38.36
C PRO A 362 -45.47 10.67 38.80
N ARG A 363 -44.95 9.45 38.76
CA ARG A 363 -45.58 8.27 39.35
C ARG A 363 -45.64 8.41 40.88
N ALA A 364 -46.77 8.04 41.49
CA ALA A 364 -47.00 8.09 42.94
C ALA A 364 -46.25 7.00 43.73
N VAL A 365 -45.55 6.13 43.00
CA VAL A 365 -44.64 5.08 43.46
C VAL A 365 -43.18 5.57 43.41
N PHE A 366 -42.20 4.67 43.51
CA PHE A 366 -40.80 5.01 43.27
C PHE A 366 -40.60 5.51 41.82
N PRO A 367 -39.72 6.50 41.54
CA PRO A 367 -38.82 7.20 42.47
C PRO A 367 -39.49 8.35 43.23
N SER A 368 -40.61 8.87 42.73
CA SER A 368 -41.29 10.09 43.20
C SER A 368 -42.37 9.81 44.26
N ALA A 369 -42.08 8.96 45.25
CA ALA A 369 -43.09 8.36 46.13
C ALA A 369 -44.01 9.38 46.85
N GLY A 370 -45.27 9.43 46.40
CA GLY A 370 -46.30 10.35 46.91
C GLY A 370 -46.47 11.65 46.15
N GLN A 371 -45.71 11.88 45.09
CA GLN A 371 -45.96 12.88 44.06
C GLN A 371 -46.66 12.19 42.89
N GLY A 372 -47.80 12.73 42.46
CA GLY A 372 -48.65 12.14 41.44
C GLY A 372 -48.89 13.07 40.24
N GLY A 373 -49.93 12.75 39.48
CA GLY A 373 -50.29 13.50 38.27
C GLY A 373 -50.88 14.88 38.53
N PHE A 374 -50.78 15.71 37.49
CA PHE A 374 -51.41 17.03 37.37
C PHE A 374 -52.47 17.04 36.26
N THR A 375 -52.35 16.12 35.30
CA THR A 375 -53.31 15.86 34.23
C THR A 375 -54.07 14.56 34.56
N ASP A 376 -55.39 14.62 34.47
CA ASP A 376 -56.33 13.51 34.69
C ASP A 376 -56.53 12.84 33.32
N ILE A 377 -55.99 11.63 33.13
CA ILE A 377 -55.96 10.93 31.84
C ILE A 377 -56.62 9.56 32.00
N ASP A 378 -57.68 9.32 31.22
CA ASP A 378 -58.46 8.09 31.24
C ASP A 378 -58.14 7.19 30.03
N MET A 379 -58.32 5.88 30.22
CA MET A 379 -58.19 4.88 29.14
C MET A 379 -59.45 4.03 29.01
N PHE A 380 -60.00 3.97 27.79
CA PHE A 380 -61.12 3.10 27.45
C PHE A 380 -60.71 2.06 26.40
N VAL A 381 -61.24 0.85 26.52
CA VAL A 381 -61.21 -0.17 25.47
C VAL A 381 -62.63 -0.29 24.94
N MET A 382 -62.83 0.19 23.72
CA MET A 382 -64.14 0.26 23.06
C MET A 382 -64.29 -0.86 22.04
N ASP A 383 -65.52 -1.22 21.70
CA ASP A 383 -65.79 -2.08 20.55
C ASP A 383 -65.45 -1.36 19.22
N ALA A 384 -65.24 -2.12 18.14
CA ALA A 384 -64.88 -1.57 16.83
C ALA A 384 -65.89 -0.54 16.25
N SER A 385 -67.13 -0.45 16.77
CA SER A 385 -68.11 0.55 16.34
C SER A 385 -68.15 1.83 17.19
N LEU A 386 -67.36 1.91 18.27
CA LEU A 386 -67.38 3.00 19.26
C LEU A 386 -68.77 3.21 19.90
N THR A 387 -69.50 2.11 20.16
CA THR A 387 -70.83 2.10 20.81
C THR A 387 -70.89 1.28 22.10
N GLN A 388 -69.82 0.59 22.50
CA GLN A 388 -69.78 -0.15 23.75
C GLN A 388 -68.40 -0.10 24.42
N CYS A 389 -68.38 0.13 25.73
CA CYS A 389 -67.19 -0.08 26.56
C CYS A 389 -66.99 -1.58 26.80
N LEU A 390 -65.79 -2.08 26.49
CA LEU A 390 -65.33 -3.43 26.81
C LEU A 390 -64.52 -3.46 28.11
N GLY A 391 -63.85 -2.35 28.44
CA GLY A 391 -63.19 -2.09 29.72
C GLY A 391 -62.76 -0.63 29.84
N GLU A 392 -62.54 -0.14 31.05
CA GLU A 392 -62.12 1.24 31.32
C GLU A 392 -61.18 1.32 32.53
N SER A 393 -60.28 2.29 32.51
CA SER A 393 -59.48 2.71 33.65
C SER A 393 -59.61 4.22 33.78
N ILE A 394 -60.13 4.62 34.94
CA ILE A 394 -60.57 5.99 35.26
C ILE A 394 -60.18 6.36 36.71
N ALA A 395 -58.96 6.00 37.13
CA ALA A 395 -58.43 6.50 38.40
C ALA A 395 -58.11 7.99 38.26
N VAL A 396 -58.33 8.76 39.34
CA VAL A 396 -58.21 10.22 39.27
C VAL A 396 -56.82 10.67 39.68
N GLN A 397 -56.23 11.55 38.87
CA GLN A 397 -55.02 12.31 39.16
C GLN A 397 -55.31 13.81 39.22
N GLY A 398 -54.45 14.56 39.91
CA GLY A 398 -54.57 16.01 39.99
C GLY A 398 -53.90 16.60 41.22
N ASP A 399 -53.53 17.88 41.13
CA ASP A 399 -52.81 18.63 42.16
C ASP A 399 -51.51 17.93 42.64
N GLY A 400 -50.89 17.10 41.81
CA GLY A 400 -49.71 16.31 42.20
C GLY A 400 -50.02 15.14 43.12
N GLU A 401 -51.25 14.60 43.10
CA GLU A 401 -51.65 13.33 43.73
C GLU A 401 -52.30 12.38 42.71
N GLY A 402 -52.27 11.07 43.00
CA GLY A 402 -52.75 10.00 42.10
C GLY A 402 -51.63 9.42 41.22
N ASP A 403 -51.56 8.10 41.07
CA ASP A 403 -50.50 7.48 40.25
C ASP A 403 -50.77 7.72 38.75
N THR A 404 -49.74 8.08 37.98
CA THR A 404 -49.83 8.45 36.55
C THR A 404 -49.80 7.20 35.66
N ILE A 405 -50.73 6.29 35.95
CA ILE A 405 -50.88 5.01 35.27
C ILE A 405 -52.35 4.57 35.23
N GLU A 406 -52.82 4.19 34.06
CA GLU A 406 -54.11 3.55 33.84
C GLU A 406 -53.91 2.14 33.27
N GLN A 407 -54.68 1.16 33.77
CA GLN A 407 -54.53 -0.26 33.40
C GLN A 407 -55.88 -0.93 33.17
N VAL A 408 -56.07 -1.55 32.00
CA VAL A 408 -57.31 -2.28 31.65
C VAL A 408 -56.97 -3.72 31.30
N VAL A 409 -57.78 -4.66 31.80
CA VAL A 409 -57.74 -6.07 31.40
C VAL A 409 -59.07 -6.44 30.73
N VAL A 410 -59.03 -6.89 29.49
CA VAL A 410 -60.21 -7.38 28.75
C VAL A 410 -60.04 -8.88 28.46
N GLY A 411 -60.94 -9.69 29.03
CA GLY A 411 -60.85 -11.15 29.00
C GLY A 411 -61.97 -11.81 28.18
N GLY A 412 -61.66 -12.95 27.57
CA GLY A 412 -62.64 -13.82 26.90
C GLY A 412 -63.18 -13.31 25.55
N MET A 413 -62.50 -12.35 24.91
CA MET A 413 -62.92 -11.70 23.66
C MET A 413 -62.00 -12.03 22.46
N ASN A 414 -61.41 -13.23 22.44
CA ASN A 414 -60.40 -13.62 21.45
C ASN A 414 -60.86 -13.44 19.98
N GLY A 415 -60.09 -12.69 19.20
CA GLY A 415 -60.38 -12.32 17.81
C GLY A 415 -61.38 -11.17 17.64
N THR A 416 -61.75 -10.47 18.72
CA THR A 416 -62.66 -9.31 18.66
C THR A 416 -61.86 -8.05 18.37
N ASN A 417 -62.24 -7.32 17.32
CA ASN A 417 -61.65 -6.00 17.04
C ASN A 417 -62.18 -4.96 18.05
N ALA A 418 -61.27 -4.16 18.58
CA ALA A 418 -61.50 -3.13 19.58
C ALA A 418 -60.67 -1.89 19.27
N LYS A 419 -61.09 -0.75 19.83
CA LYS A 419 -60.41 0.54 19.71
C LYS A 419 -59.98 1.01 21.10
N ILE A 420 -58.68 1.26 21.30
CA ILE A 420 -58.20 1.92 22.51
C ILE A 420 -58.47 3.43 22.37
N VAL A 421 -58.96 4.06 23.42
CA VAL A 421 -59.21 5.51 23.48
C VAL A 421 -58.47 6.06 24.69
N VAL A 422 -57.68 7.11 24.49
CA VAL A 422 -57.06 7.89 25.57
C VAL A 422 -57.74 9.26 25.61
N GLU A 423 -58.22 9.66 26.78
CA GLU A 423 -58.92 10.94 26.99
C GLU A 423 -58.18 11.80 28.01
N VAL A 424 -58.08 13.11 27.75
CA VAL A 424 -57.69 14.09 28.78
C VAL A 424 -58.95 14.62 29.45
N PHE A 425 -59.31 14.06 30.60
CA PHE A 425 -60.53 14.43 31.34
C PHE A 425 -60.39 15.81 31.99
N GLY A 426 -59.19 16.15 32.46
CA GLY A 426 -58.93 17.42 33.13
C GLY A 426 -57.45 17.72 33.33
N THR A 427 -57.18 18.97 33.70
CA THR A 427 -55.83 19.44 34.02
C THR A 427 -55.89 20.40 35.20
N SER A 428 -55.06 20.17 36.22
CA SER A 428 -55.05 20.94 37.47
C SER A 428 -54.08 22.13 37.41
N SER A 429 -52.79 21.89 37.67
CA SER A 429 -51.71 22.87 37.59
C SER A 429 -50.51 22.40 36.76
N ALA A 430 -50.78 21.54 35.76
CA ALA A 430 -49.76 21.12 34.79
C ALA A 430 -49.19 22.34 34.03
N VAL A 431 -47.87 22.35 33.83
CA VAL A 431 -47.17 23.44 33.12
C VAL A 431 -46.93 23.15 31.64
N ALA A 432 -47.09 21.88 31.24
CA ALA A 432 -47.05 21.39 29.86
C ALA A 432 -47.94 20.14 29.75
N ALA A 433 -48.40 19.81 28.54
CA ALA A 433 -49.07 18.54 28.28
C ALA A 433 -48.04 17.39 28.38
N PRO A 434 -48.31 16.31 29.14
CA PRO A 434 -47.39 15.19 29.27
C PRO A 434 -47.35 14.35 28.00
N LEU A 435 -46.21 13.72 27.71
CA LEU A 435 -46.12 12.63 26.73
C LEU A 435 -46.79 11.39 27.32
N ILE A 436 -47.53 10.64 26.51
CA ILE A 436 -48.08 9.33 26.88
C ILE A 436 -47.23 8.18 26.33
N ASP A 437 -47.26 7.06 27.04
CA ASP A 437 -46.70 5.75 26.66
C ASP A 437 -47.84 4.73 26.79
N LEU A 438 -48.24 4.14 25.66
CA LEU A 438 -49.31 3.15 25.59
C LEU A 438 -48.73 1.83 25.08
N ARG A 439 -48.79 0.80 25.93
CA ARG A 439 -48.30 -0.56 25.66
C ARG A 439 -49.35 -1.62 25.98
N TRP A 440 -49.28 -2.77 25.30
CA TRP A 440 -50.26 -3.85 25.49
C TRP A 440 -49.66 -5.25 25.43
N ARG A 441 -50.30 -6.20 26.11
CA ARG A 441 -49.99 -7.64 26.01
C ARG A 441 -51.26 -8.43 25.72
N GLY A 442 -51.14 -9.54 24.99
CA GLY A 442 -52.29 -10.39 24.67
C GLY A 442 -53.31 -9.78 23.70
N ALA A 443 -52.88 -8.83 22.85
CA ALA A 443 -53.65 -8.29 21.73
C ALA A 443 -52.72 -8.05 20.53
N GLY A 444 -53.25 -8.17 19.30
CA GLY A 444 -52.54 -7.85 18.07
C GLY A 444 -52.85 -6.44 17.59
N ALA A 445 -51.83 -5.70 17.13
CA ALA A 445 -52.00 -4.39 16.53
C ALA A 445 -52.74 -4.49 15.18
N THR A 446 -53.68 -3.59 14.92
CA THR A 446 -54.25 -3.34 13.59
C THR A 446 -53.68 -2.04 13.01
N ASP A 447 -53.58 -1.00 13.86
CA ASP A 447 -52.78 0.18 13.54
C ASP A 447 -51.28 -0.10 13.60
N THR A 448 -50.50 0.78 12.97
CA THR A 448 -49.04 0.63 12.89
C THR A 448 -48.39 0.92 14.26
N PRO A 449 -47.78 -0.09 14.93
CA PRO A 449 -47.08 0.12 16.19
C PRO A 449 -45.73 0.82 15.96
N THR A 450 -45.12 1.33 17.03
CA THR A 450 -43.87 2.11 16.97
C THR A 450 -42.80 1.49 17.88
N ARG A 451 -41.67 1.07 17.28
CA ARG A 451 -40.49 0.55 17.98
C ARG A 451 -39.85 1.60 18.91
N ALA A 452 -39.78 2.86 18.48
CA ALA A 452 -39.10 3.90 19.23
C ALA A 452 -39.76 4.16 20.61
N GLY A 453 -38.96 4.02 21.68
CA GLY A 453 -39.39 4.14 23.07
C GLY A 453 -40.15 2.93 23.62
N SER A 454 -40.15 1.78 22.92
CA SER A 454 -40.91 0.59 23.33
C SER A 454 -40.20 -0.29 24.38
N LEU A 455 -39.03 0.11 24.87
CA LEU A 455 -38.31 -0.62 25.94
C LEU A 455 -39.23 -1.01 27.09
N ASN A 456 -38.99 -2.19 27.68
CA ASN A 456 -39.61 -2.53 28.96
C ASN A 456 -39.23 -1.45 30.01
N PRO A 457 -40.13 -1.02 30.92
CA PRO A 457 -39.82 0.13 31.77
C PRO A 457 -38.74 -0.16 32.84
N ASP A 458 -38.65 -1.43 33.23
CA ASP A 458 -37.58 -2.09 33.99
C ASP A 458 -36.21 -2.02 33.28
N ALA A 459 -36.18 -2.10 31.95
CA ALA A 459 -34.98 -2.01 31.12
C ALA A 459 -34.61 -0.59 30.66
N ASN A 460 -35.22 0.47 31.21
CA ASN A 460 -34.85 1.87 30.96
C ASN A 460 -33.55 2.26 31.72
N TYR A 461 -32.47 1.56 31.43
CA TYR A 461 -31.13 1.86 31.95
C TYR A 461 -30.56 3.11 31.27
N THR A 462 -29.74 3.85 32.02
CA THR A 462 -29.09 5.09 31.59
C THR A 462 -27.65 5.24 32.12
N GLY A 463 -27.14 4.22 32.82
CA GLY A 463 -25.84 4.18 33.48
C GLY A 463 -24.98 2.98 33.03
N LEU A 464 -24.78 2.02 33.92
CA LEU A 464 -23.86 0.88 33.76
C LEU A 464 -24.55 -0.49 33.65
N ALA A 465 -25.84 -0.58 33.99
CA ALA A 465 -26.63 -1.74 33.61
C ALA A 465 -26.97 -1.68 32.10
N SER A 466 -26.97 -2.82 31.43
CA SER A 466 -27.17 -2.92 29.98
C SER A 466 -28.51 -3.55 29.60
N SER A 467 -28.92 -3.35 28.34
CA SER A 467 -30.06 -4.03 27.75
C SER A 467 -29.75 -4.53 26.35
N SER A 468 -30.14 -5.77 26.02
CA SER A 468 -29.86 -6.40 24.73
C SER A 468 -31.10 -6.44 23.81
N ALA A 469 -30.94 -5.96 22.58
CA ALA A 469 -31.86 -6.23 21.47
C ALA A 469 -31.68 -7.66 20.92
N ALA A 470 -32.73 -8.21 20.30
CA ALA A 470 -32.73 -9.54 19.69
C ALA A 470 -32.37 -9.50 18.19
N LEU A 471 -31.32 -10.24 17.80
CA LEU A 471 -30.93 -10.50 16.40
C LEU A 471 -31.13 -11.97 16.05
N ASN A 472 -31.88 -12.28 14.99
CA ASN A 472 -32.17 -13.67 14.67
C ASN A 472 -30.92 -14.39 14.11
N ALA A 473 -30.29 -15.25 14.93
CA ALA A 473 -29.06 -15.96 14.58
C ALA A 473 -29.27 -16.89 13.36
N GLN A 474 -30.43 -17.53 13.26
CA GLN A 474 -30.81 -18.38 12.13
C GLN A 474 -31.22 -17.60 10.86
N ALA A 475 -31.29 -16.26 10.92
CA ALA A 475 -31.66 -15.39 9.79
C ALA A 475 -30.61 -14.29 9.52
N ALA A 476 -29.33 -14.64 9.64
CA ALA A 476 -28.19 -13.77 9.34
C ALA A 476 -28.18 -12.45 10.11
N GLY A 477 -28.53 -12.50 11.41
CA GLY A 477 -28.44 -11.36 12.32
C GLY A 477 -29.50 -10.28 12.11
N ALA A 478 -30.56 -10.56 11.35
CA ALA A 478 -31.64 -9.60 11.13
C ALA A 478 -32.28 -9.19 12.47
N LEU A 479 -32.31 -7.88 12.76
CA LEU A 479 -32.97 -7.32 13.94
C LEU A 479 -34.44 -7.75 14.00
N GLU A 480 -34.79 -8.43 15.09
CA GLU A 480 -36.15 -8.91 15.26
C GLU A 480 -37.14 -7.76 15.34
N ASN A 481 -38.25 -7.90 14.63
CA ASN A 481 -39.28 -6.87 14.51
C ASN A 481 -40.17 -6.75 15.76
N PHE A 482 -40.00 -7.63 16.75
CA PHE A 482 -40.56 -7.50 18.09
C PHE A 482 -39.59 -6.84 19.08
N SER A 483 -38.28 -6.90 18.83
CA SER A 483 -37.22 -6.36 19.71
C SER A 483 -37.45 -4.87 19.99
N SER A 484 -37.55 -4.50 21.26
CA SER A 484 -37.83 -3.12 21.63
C SER A 484 -36.68 -2.18 21.29
N GLY A 485 -37.02 -0.95 20.92
CA GLY A 485 -36.05 0.12 20.66
C GLY A 485 -36.24 1.30 21.61
N GLY A 486 -35.17 2.04 21.84
CA GLY A 486 -35.18 3.28 22.60
C GLY A 486 -35.49 4.50 21.73
N PRO A 487 -34.93 5.68 22.06
CA PRO A 487 -34.06 5.90 23.23
C PRO A 487 -34.79 5.67 24.54
N ALA A 488 -34.03 5.36 25.60
CA ALA A 488 -34.54 5.44 26.97
C ALA A 488 -34.76 6.92 27.31
N GLN A 489 -36.01 7.32 27.56
CA GLN A 489 -36.40 8.71 27.78
C GLN A 489 -36.99 8.90 29.18
N LEU A 490 -36.19 9.45 30.09
CA LEU A 490 -36.62 9.81 31.44
C LEU A 490 -37.11 11.26 31.44
N VAL A 491 -38.41 11.46 31.25
CA VAL A 491 -39.05 12.77 31.08
C VAL A 491 -40.04 13.06 32.20
N THR A 492 -39.94 14.24 32.81
CA THR A 492 -40.96 14.76 33.71
C THR A 492 -41.34 16.16 33.23
N THR A 493 -42.59 16.33 32.78
CA THR A 493 -43.09 17.59 32.22
C THR A 493 -43.54 18.56 33.32
N THR A 494 -44.31 18.07 34.29
CA THR A 494 -44.72 18.81 35.49
C THR A 494 -44.37 18.01 36.75
N GLN A 495 -43.81 18.63 37.78
CA GLN A 495 -43.54 18.04 39.10
C GLN A 495 -43.94 18.99 40.24
N CYS A 496 -44.00 18.54 41.49
CA CYS A 496 -44.03 19.46 42.63
C CYS A 496 -42.66 20.12 42.81
N ALA A 497 -42.65 21.38 43.25
CA ALA A 497 -41.41 22.08 43.59
C ALA A 497 -40.55 21.29 44.59
N GLY A 498 -39.30 21.01 44.21
CA GLY A 498 -38.34 20.26 45.03
C GLY A 498 -38.61 18.76 45.16
N GLY A 499 -39.40 18.14 44.27
CA GLY A 499 -39.64 16.70 44.28
C GLY A 499 -40.55 16.21 45.42
N GLY A 500 -41.20 17.13 46.14
CA GLY A 500 -42.04 16.79 47.30
C GLY A 500 -43.33 16.05 46.91
N ALA A 501 -43.87 15.28 47.86
CA ALA A 501 -45.18 14.64 47.74
C ALA A 501 -46.33 15.67 47.72
N GLY A 502 -47.40 15.33 47.02
CA GLY A 502 -48.58 16.19 46.87
C GLY A 502 -49.48 16.30 48.11
N PRO A 503 -50.54 17.13 48.04
CA PRO A 503 -50.89 17.99 46.90
C PRO A 503 -50.03 19.27 46.81
N CYS A 504 -49.82 19.77 45.61
CA CYS A 504 -48.92 20.87 45.28
C CYS A 504 -49.35 21.62 44.01
N THR A 505 -48.70 22.76 43.73
CA THR A 505 -48.78 23.43 42.42
C THR A 505 -47.61 22.97 41.56
N GLY A 506 -47.90 22.63 40.30
CA GLY A 506 -46.92 22.16 39.33
C GLY A 506 -45.84 23.20 38.98
N VAL A 507 -44.61 22.70 38.78
CA VAL A 507 -43.47 23.40 38.16
C VAL A 507 -42.86 22.50 37.09
N ALA A 508 -42.00 23.03 36.23
CA ALA A 508 -41.33 22.23 35.21
C ALA A 508 -40.46 21.12 35.83
N GLY A 509 -40.50 19.93 35.21
CA GLY A 509 -39.61 18.83 35.54
C GLY A 509 -38.30 18.83 34.75
N SER A 510 -37.62 17.68 34.77
CA SER A 510 -36.37 17.42 34.05
C SER A 510 -36.57 16.43 32.91
N SER A 511 -35.61 16.38 31.98
CA SER A 511 -35.56 15.39 30.91
C SER A 511 -34.13 14.88 30.75
N THR A 512 -33.98 13.56 30.70
CA THR A 512 -32.74 12.85 30.34
C THR A 512 -33.10 11.86 29.23
N THR A 513 -32.19 11.67 28.28
CA THR A 513 -32.35 10.70 27.20
C THR A 513 -31.02 9.98 27.02
N ALA A 514 -31.06 8.65 26.96
CA ALA A 514 -29.91 7.80 26.67
C ALA A 514 -30.23 6.91 25.46
N THR A 515 -29.21 6.55 24.69
CA THR A 515 -29.36 5.51 23.67
C THR A 515 -29.61 4.17 24.36
N ALA A 516 -30.58 3.43 23.86
CA ALA A 516 -30.92 2.09 24.31
C ALA A 516 -31.65 1.37 23.15
N PRO A 517 -31.57 0.03 23.01
CA PRO A 517 -30.77 -0.90 23.82
C PRO A 517 -29.27 -0.59 23.77
N THR A 518 -28.50 -1.17 24.68
CA THR A 518 -27.04 -0.92 24.77
C THR A 518 -26.31 -1.52 23.58
N TRP A 519 -26.76 -2.70 23.16
CA TRP A 519 -26.26 -3.48 22.02
C TRP A 519 -27.33 -4.51 21.64
N SER A 520 -27.00 -5.38 20.69
CA SER A 520 -27.85 -6.47 20.23
C SER A 520 -27.11 -7.81 20.29
N ALA A 521 -27.84 -8.86 20.61
CA ALA A 521 -27.28 -10.20 20.77
C ALA A 521 -28.24 -11.28 20.23
N ALA A 522 -27.74 -12.51 20.19
CA ALA A 522 -28.39 -13.63 19.51
C ALA A 522 -29.78 -13.95 20.07
N ASP A 523 -30.66 -14.21 19.13
CA ASP A 523 -32.04 -14.61 19.31
C ASP A 523 -32.35 -15.80 18.41
N ASN A 524 -33.42 -16.51 18.73
CA ASN A 524 -33.94 -17.63 17.96
C ASN A 524 -32.88 -18.75 17.88
N VAL A 525 -32.33 -19.11 19.04
CA VAL A 525 -31.26 -20.11 19.22
C VAL A 525 -31.76 -21.41 19.84
N SER A 526 -31.15 -22.54 19.50
CA SER A 526 -31.53 -23.86 19.95
C SER A 526 -31.18 -24.13 21.43
N VAL A 527 -32.14 -24.66 22.19
CA VAL A 527 -32.04 -25.06 23.61
C VAL A 527 -32.70 -26.44 23.82
N SER A 528 -32.49 -27.08 24.96
CA SER A 528 -32.92 -28.47 25.23
C SER A 528 -34.44 -28.68 25.22
N GLY A 529 -35.22 -27.62 25.51
CA GLY A 529 -36.68 -27.66 25.55
C GLY A 529 -37.26 -28.49 26.71
N VAL A 530 -36.49 -28.70 27.79
CA VAL A 530 -36.96 -29.43 28.98
C VAL A 530 -38.20 -28.79 29.60
N GLY A 531 -38.99 -29.61 30.31
CA GLY A 531 -40.32 -29.20 30.80
C GLY A 531 -41.37 -28.99 29.70
N GLY A 532 -41.00 -29.09 28.42
CA GLY A 532 -41.82 -28.63 27.30
C GLY A 532 -41.65 -27.13 27.02
N PHE A 533 -40.56 -26.52 27.50
CA PHE A 533 -40.11 -25.22 27.03
C PHE A 533 -39.81 -25.28 25.52
N GLY A 534 -39.85 -24.11 24.89
CA GLY A 534 -39.74 -23.99 23.46
C GLY A 534 -38.34 -23.73 22.95
N SER A 535 -38.12 -24.04 21.67
CA SER A 535 -36.79 -23.95 21.03
C SER A 535 -36.94 -23.92 19.49
N PRO A 536 -36.25 -23.09 18.70
CA PRO A 536 -35.38 -22.03 19.15
C PRO A 536 -36.06 -21.10 20.18
N PHE A 537 -35.31 -20.79 21.23
CA PHE A 537 -35.67 -19.83 22.25
C PHE A 537 -35.60 -18.45 21.59
N ALA A 538 -36.75 -17.79 21.51
CA ALA A 538 -36.91 -16.51 20.83
C ALA A 538 -37.52 -15.45 21.75
N GLY A 539 -36.97 -14.25 21.70
CA GLY A 539 -37.22 -13.10 22.58
C GLY A 539 -35.90 -12.41 22.95
N THR A 540 -35.96 -11.14 23.36
CA THR A 540 -34.80 -10.49 24.03
C THR A 540 -34.31 -11.24 25.27
N SER A 541 -35.12 -12.15 25.81
CA SER A 541 -34.76 -13.12 26.87
C SER A 541 -33.67 -14.12 26.46
N ALA A 542 -33.49 -14.38 25.16
CA ALA A 542 -32.32 -15.10 24.64
C ALA A 542 -31.11 -14.15 24.45
N ALA A 543 -31.33 -12.90 24.03
CA ALA A 543 -30.25 -11.94 23.81
C ALA A 543 -29.53 -11.48 25.10
N ALA A 544 -30.25 -11.41 26.23
CA ALA A 544 -29.67 -11.03 27.52
C ALA A 544 -28.57 -12.01 28.02
N PRO A 545 -28.78 -13.34 28.06
CA PRO A 545 -27.76 -14.29 28.50
C PRO A 545 -26.58 -14.44 27.53
N HIS A 546 -26.74 -14.20 26.22
CA HIS A 546 -25.59 -14.15 25.30
C HIS A 546 -24.64 -12.98 25.64
N ALA A 547 -25.19 -11.81 26.01
CA ALA A 547 -24.37 -10.68 26.45
C ALA A 547 -23.63 -10.97 27.77
N ALA A 548 -24.27 -11.67 28.70
CA ALA A 548 -23.61 -12.15 29.92
C ALA A 548 -22.55 -13.22 29.62
N GLY A 549 -22.74 -14.05 28.59
CA GLY A 549 -21.74 -14.98 28.07
C GLY A 549 -20.48 -14.27 27.58
N CYS A 550 -20.60 -13.26 26.70
CA CYS A 550 -19.42 -12.49 26.27
C CYS A 550 -18.75 -11.75 27.44
N ASP A 551 -19.48 -11.17 28.40
CA ASP A 551 -18.86 -10.51 29.58
C ASP A 551 -18.14 -11.54 30.47
N ALA A 552 -18.64 -12.77 30.58
CA ALA A 552 -17.95 -13.85 31.29
C ALA A 552 -16.64 -14.29 30.61
N LEU A 553 -16.64 -14.45 29.28
CA LEU A 553 -15.42 -14.74 28.50
C LEU A 553 -14.39 -13.60 28.63
N LEU A 554 -14.85 -12.34 28.55
CA LEU A 554 -13.99 -11.17 28.71
C LEU A 554 -13.37 -11.07 30.11
N ARG A 555 -14.11 -11.44 31.16
CA ARG A 555 -13.60 -11.45 32.53
C ARG A 555 -12.57 -12.56 32.79
N ASP A 556 -12.65 -13.67 32.07
CA ASP A 556 -11.69 -14.78 32.09
C ASP A 556 -10.37 -14.35 31.42
N GLU A 557 -10.41 -13.79 30.20
CA GLU A 557 -9.21 -13.24 29.53
C GLU A 557 -8.53 -12.14 30.37
N LEU A 558 -9.30 -11.18 30.90
CA LEU A 558 -8.78 -10.16 31.80
C LEU A 558 -8.23 -10.73 33.12
N ASN A 559 -8.50 -12.01 33.43
CA ASN A 559 -8.18 -12.69 34.69
C ASN A 559 -8.62 -11.87 35.92
N ASP A 560 -9.78 -11.21 35.78
CA ASP A 560 -10.38 -10.32 36.77
C ASP A 560 -11.91 -10.44 36.69
N ALA A 561 -12.46 -11.45 37.36
CA ALA A 561 -13.90 -11.62 37.55
C ALA A 561 -14.58 -10.36 38.16
N ALA A 562 -13.83 -9.52 38.87
CA ALA A 562 -14.30 -8.26 39.46
C ALA A 562 -14.04 -7.02 38.58
N ALA A 563 -13.73 -7.20 37.29
CA ALA A 563 -13.49 -6.12 36.34
C ALA A 563 -14.65 -5.09 36.35
N PRO A 564 -14.36 -3.77 36.39
CA PRO A 564 -15.41 -2.76 36.48
C PRO A 564 -16.37 -2.83 35.27
N PRO A 565 -17.71 -2.84 35.48
CA PRO A 565 -18.68 -2.86 34.37
C PRO A 565 -18.55 -1.70 33.39
N ALA A 566 -18.01 -0.56 33.83
CA ALA A 566 -17.69 0.55 32.94
C ALA A 566 -16.55 0.25 31.94
N THR A 567 -15.68 -0.71 32.25
CA THR A 567 -14.62 -1.21 31.36
C THR A 567 -15.17 -2.30 30.45
N THR A 568 -15.80 -3.35 30.99
CA THR A 568 -16.28 -4.48 30.18
C THR A 568 -17.36 -4.06 29.21
N ASN A 569 -18.35 -3.25 29.62
CA ASN A 569 -19.35 -2.69 28.71
C ASN A 569 -18.73 -1.76 27.65
N ALA A 570 -17.61 -1.08 27.94
CA ALA A 570 -16.98 -0.20 26.97
C ALA A 570 -16.24 -0.99 25.88
N LEU A 571 -15.54 -2.06 26.26
CA LEU A 571 -14.93 -3.01 25.32
C LEU A 571 -16.00 -3.65 24.43
N LEU A 572 -16.96 -4.37 25.04
CA LEU A 572 -18.10 -5.02 24.38
C LEU A 572 -18.87 -4.10 23.42
N ALA A 573 -19.03 -2.81 23.76
CA ALA A 573 -19.70 -1.84 22.90
C ALA A 573 -18.79 -1.22 21.82
N SER A 574 -17.46 -1.19 22.03
CA SER A 574 -16.51 -0.64 21.05
C SER A 574 -16.14 -1.64 19.95
N THR A 575 -16.25 -2.93 20.24
CA THR A 575 -15.90 -4.06 19.36
C THR A 575 -17.14 -4.71 18.71
N ALA A 576 -18.34 -4.29 19.10
CA ALA A 576 -19.58 -4.71 18.47
C ALA A 576 -19.62 -4.33 16.98
N VAL A 577 -20.10 -5.25 16.15
CA VAL A 577 -20.30 -5.05 14.71
C VAL A 577 -21.51 -4.14 14.49
N ASP A 578 -21.29 -2.93 13.97
CA ASP A 578 -22.35 -2.00 13.58
C ASP A 578 -23.16 -2.55 12.39
N ILE A 579 -24.47 -2.73 12.60
CA ILE A 579 -25.41 -3.42 11.70
C ILE A 579 -26.59 -2.56 11.22
N ASP A 580 -26.66 -1.27 11.59
CA ASP A 580 -27.70 -0.34 11.09
C ASP A 580 -27.06 0.91 10.46
N SER A 581 -26.95 1.99 11.24
CA SER A 581 -26.61 3.33 10.74
C SER A 581 -25.39 3.83 11.49
N PRO A 582 -24.26 4.18 10.82
CA PRO A 582 -22.95 4.39 11.43
C PRO A 582 -22.92 5.05 12.83
N GLY A 583 -22.56 4.25 13.83
CA GLY A 583 -22.49 4.59 15.25
C GLY A 583 -23.69 4.14 16.08
N VAL A 584 -23.64 4.39 17.40
CA VAL A 584 -24.62 3.86 18.35
C VAL A 584 -26.05 4.37 18.08
N ASP A 585 -27.00 3.46 17.88
CA ASP A 585 -28.36 3.74 17.43
C ASP A 585 -29.46 3.25 18.42
N ASN A 586 -30.73 3.61 18.16
CA ASN A 586 -31.86 3.34 19.07
C ASN A 586 -32.63 2.03 18.81
N ASN A 587 -32.22 1.25 17.81
CA ASN A 587 -32.78 -0.05 17.47
C ASN A 587 -31.82 -1.17 17.85
N THR A 588 -30.52 -0.99 17.56
CA THR A 588 -29.49 -2.02 17.72
C THR A 588 -28.37 -1.65 18.72
N GLY A 589 -28.36 -0.43 19.26
CA GLY A 589 -27.40 -0.01 20.26
C GLY A 589 -26.02 0.18 19.64
N ALA A 590 -24.99 -0.41 20.23
CA ALA A 590 -23.65 -0.45 19.65
C ALA A 590 -23.54 -1.35 18.40
N GLY A 591 -24.51 -2.25 18.18
CA GLY A 591 -24.46 -3.25 17.11
C GLY A 591 -24.61 -4.68 17.64
N GLN A 592 -24.23 -5.65 16.82
CA GLN A 592 -24.12 -7.06 17.20
C GLN A 592 -22.87 -7.27 18.07
N LEU A 593 -23.02 -7.84 19.26
CA LEU A 593 -21.85 -8.23 20.06
C LEU A 593 -20.95 -9.22 19.30
N ASP A 594 -19.66 -9.12 19.52
CA ASP A 594 -18.63 -10.02 19.02
C ASP A 594 -17.72 -10.36 20.20
N CYS A 595 -17.80 -11.59 20.72
CA CYS A 595 -17.04 -11.96 21.91
C CYS A 595 -15.54 -12.03 21.60
N LEU A 596 -15.14 -12.48 20.41
CA LEU A 596 -13.74 -12.58 20.01
C LEU A 596 -13.11 -11.19 19.94
N GLN A 597 -13.72 -10.28 19.19
CA GLN A 597 -13.23 -8.90 19.09
C GLN A 597 -13.23 -8.19 20.45
N ALA A 598 -14.18 -8.51 21.36
CA ALA A 598 -14.22 -7.92 22.70
C ALA A 598 -13.05 -8.32 23.61
N ILE A 599 -12.40 -9.47 23.37
CA ILE A 599 -11.26 -9.95 24.15
C ILE A 599 -9.91 -9.75 23.47
N ASN A 600 -9.88 -9.31 22.22
CA ASN A 600 -8.67 -9.27 21.41
C ASN A 600 -7.80 -8.04 21.71
N ASP A 601 -6.54 -8.24 22.08
CA ASP A 601 -5.51 -7.19 22.01
C ASP A 601 -4.69 -7.36 20.70
N PRO A 602 -4.49 -6.30 19.88
CA PRO A 602 -3.77 -6.43 18.61
C PRO A 602 -2.33 -6.95 18.74
N PRO A 603 -1.80 -7.63 17.70
CA PRO A 603 -0.44 -8.16 17.71
C PRO A 603 0.59 -7.03 17.74
N VAL A 604 1.80 -7.36 18.16
CA VAL A 604 2.99 -6.50 18.00
C VAL A 604 3.87 -7.08 16.91
N ALA A 605 4.00 -6.34 15.81
CA ALA A 605 4.95 -6.67 14.76
C ALA A 605 6.39 -6.34 15.19
N ASP A 606 7.33 -7.20 14.83
CA ASP A 606 8.77 -6.97 14.97
C ASP A 606 9.43 -7.42 13.67
N ALA A 607 10.02 -6.46 12.94
CA ALA A 607 10.73 -6.70 11.69
C ALA A 607 12.24 -6.94 11.89
N ASP A 608 12.74 -6.92 13.14
CA ASP A 608 14.15 -7.05 13.55
C ASP A 608 15.10 -6.12 12.75
N GLY A 609 16.41 -6.40 12.75
CA GLY A 609 17.41 -5.63 12.03
C GLY A 609 17.91 -4.39 12.79
N PRO A 610 18.38 -3.34 12.09
CA PRO A 610 18.51 -3.24 10.64
C PRO A 610 19.48 -4.29 10.06
N TYR A 611 19.24 -4.69 8.82
CA TYR A 611 20.02 -5.68 8.10
C TYR A 611 21.11 -5.04 7.25
N ALA A 612 22.19 -5.77 7.00
CA ALA A 612 23.24 -5.37 6.08
C ALA A 612 23.76 -6.58 5.28
N THR A 613 24.00 -6.38 4.00
CA THR A 613 24.61 -7.35 3.08
C THR A 613 25.45 -6.63 2.03
N ASP A 614 26.22 -7.38 1.25
CA ASP A 614 26.95 -6.87 0.09
C ASP A 614 26.18 -7.29 -1.19
N GLU A 615 26.39 -6.62 -2.31
CA GLU A 615 25.74 -6.96 -3.59
C GLU A 615 25.96 -8.42 -4.02
N GLY A 616 25.03 -8.93 -4.84
CA GLY A 616 24.96 -10.34 -5.20
C GLY A 616 24.52 -11.28 -4.07
N THR A 617 24.55 -10.82 -2.80
CA THR A 617 24.35 -11.67 -1.61
C THR A 617 23.01 -11.41 -0.94
N ASN A 618 22.08 -12.38 -1.07
CA ASN A 618 20.78 -12.34 -0.39
C ASN A 618 20.92 -12.27 1.13
N VAL A 619 19.95 -11.61 1.79
CA VAL A 619 19.77 -11.64 3.24
C VAL A 619 18.45 -12.33 3.60
N THR A 620 18.42 -13.03 4.73
CA THR A 620 17.18 -13.58 5.33
C THR A 620 16.71 -12.61 6.40
N LEU A 621 15.46 -12.16 6.29
CA LEU A 621 14.81 -11.33 7.30
C LEU A 621 14.14 -12.24 8.33
N ASP A 622 13.81 -11.71 9.51
CA ASP A 622 13.28 -12.49 10.63
C ASP A 622 12.23 -11.71 11.42
N ALA A 623 10.95 -12.01 11.21
CA ALA A 623 9.84 -11.47 12.00
C ALA A 623 9.42 -12.41 13.15
N THR A 624 10.21 -13.43 13.50
CA THR A 624 9.85 -14.36 14.59
C THR A 624 9.94 -13.75 15.99
N GLY A 625 10.40 -12.50 16.12
CA GLY A 625 10.25 -11.67 17.31
C GLY A 625 8.83 -11.14 17.53
N SER A 626 7.99 -11.14 16.48
CA SER A 626 6.60 -10.69 16.56
C SER A 626 5.81 -11.53 17.56
N SER A 627 4.90 -10.88 18.28
CA SER A 627 4.23 -11.48 19.43
C SER A 627 2.84 -10.91 19.62
N ASP A 628 1.94 -11.77 20.06
CA ASP A 628 0.61 -11.38 20.50
C ASP A 628 0.56 -11.28 22.04
N PRO A 629 -0.13 -10.28 22.63
CA PRO A 629 -0.49 -10.31 24.05
C PRO A 629 -1.38 -11.50 24.40
N ASP A 630 -2.23 -11.95 23.47
CA ASP A 630 -3.28 -12.92 23.70
C ASP A 630 -2.78 -14.37 23.75
N VAL A 631 -3.31 -15.13 24.71
CA VAL A 631 -2.87 -16.51 24.92
C VAL A 631 -3.53 -17.45 23.92
N GLY A 632 -2.69 -18.09 23.09
CA GLY A 632 -3.11 -19.13 22.14
C GLY A 632 -3.21 -18.64 20.71
N ASP A 633 -3.04 -17.34 20.47
CA ASP A 633 -3.25 -16.72 19.18
C ASP A 633 -2.22 -17.11 18.11
N SER A 634 -2.63 -17.06 16.84
CA SER A 634 -1.86 -17.54 15.71
C SER A 634 -1.55 -16.42 14.73
N LEU A 635 -0.26 -16.04 14.66
CA LEU A 635 0.18 -14.94 13.83
C LEU A 635 0.38 -15.35 12.37
N THR A 636 -0.21 -14.56 11.48
CA THR A 636 0.06 -14.58 10.05
C THR A 636 0.93 -13.38 9.65
N PHE A 637 1.79 -13.58 8.66
CA PHE A 637 2.77 -12.60 8.22
C PHE A 637 2.51 -12.26 6.76
N GLU A 638 2.63 -10.99 6.40
CA GLU A 638 2.62 -10.48 5.04
C GLU A 638 3.73 -9.42 4.92
N TRP A 639 4.61 -9.54 3.95
CA TRP A 639 5.75 -8.63 3.77
C TRP A 639 5.61 -7.71 2.56
N ASP A 640 6.04 -6.48 2.75
CA ASP A 640 6.40 -5.48 1.74
C ASP A 640 7.95 -5.45 1.68
N LEU A 641 8.53 -5.99 0.61
CA LEU A 641 9.98 -6.11 0.40
C LEU A 641 10.51 -5.12 -0.65
N ASP A 642 9.66 -4.54 -1.51
CA ASP A 642 10.07 -3.56 -2.53
C ASP A 642 9.78 -2.10 -2.16
N GLY A 643 8.99 -1.86 -1.11
CA GLY A 643 8.68 -0.56 -0.55
C GLY A 643 7.53 0.18 -1.25
N ASP A 644 6.69 -0.50 -2.06
CA ASP A 644 5.56 0.13 -2.74
C ASP A 644 4.32 0.37 -1.85
N GLY A 645 4.29 -0.23 -0.64
CA GLY A 645 3.20 -0.15 0.34
C GLY A 645 2.21 -1.31 0.27
N GLN A 646 2.48 -2.33 -0.54
CA GLN A 646 1.69 -3.55 -0.67
C GLN A 646 2.41 -4.71 0.02
N PHE A 647 1.65 -5.52 0.76
CA PHE A 647 2.19 -6.64 1.53
C PHE A 647 1.94 -7.97 0.79
N ASP A 648 2.41 -8.11 -0.45
CA ASP A 648 2.18 -9.31 -1.29
C ASP A 648 3.45 -10.06 -1.75
N ASP A 649 4.64 -9.69 -1.24
CA ASP A 649 5.91 -10.33 -1.58
C ASP A 649 6.14 -11.68 -0.88
N SER A 650 5.75 -11.79 0.39
CA SER A 650 5.95 -13.03 1.15
C SER A 650 5.02 -13.21 2.34
N THR A 651 4.64 -14.46 2.61
CA THR A 651 3.89 -14.84 3.83
C THR A 651 4.72 -15.69 4.80
N SER A 652 6.05 -15.64 4.69
CA SER A 652 6.97 -16.35 5.58
C SER A 652 7.34 -15.46 6.76
N ALA A 653 7.40 -16.00 7.98
CA ALA A 653 8.00 -15.29 9.11
C ALA A 653 9.50 -14.99 8.89
N THR A 654 10.17 -15.77 8.03
CA THR A 654 11.57 -15.54 7.63
C THR A 654 11.69 -15.54 6.09
N PRO A 655 11.42 -14.42 5.40
CA PRO A 655 11.54 -14.33 3.96
C PRO A 655 13.01 -14.14 3.53
N THR A 656 13.27 -14.19 2.23
CA THR A 656 14.57 -13.85 1.65
C THR A 656 14.43 -12.57 0.85
N PHE A 657 15.22 -11.55 1.20
CA PHE A 657 15.36 -10.33 0.40
C PHE A 657 16.47 -10.55 -0.64
N ASP A 658 16.15 -10.31 -1.91
CA ASP A 658 17.06 -10.57 -3.03
C ASP A 658 17.15 -9.43 -4.08
N ALA A 659 16.59 -8.26 -3.75
CA ALA A 659 16.85 -6.99 -4.44
C ALA A 659 18.25 -6.44 -4.04
N VAL A 660 19.29 -7.24 -4.30
CA VAL A 660 20.69 -7.03 -3.92
C VAL A 660 21.60 -6.82 -5.14
N GLY A 661 21.02 -6.31 -6.22
CA GLY A 661 21.73 -6.05 -7.48
C GLY A 661 22.14 -4.59 -7.70
N GLN A 662 21.86 -3.74 -6.71
CA GLN A 662 22.26 -2.33 -6.60
C GLN A 662 22.44 -2.05 -5.10
N ASP A 663 23.40 -1.19 -4.78
CA ASP A 663 23.65 -0.67 -3.45
C ASP A 663 22.49 0.17 -2.88
N GLY A 664 22.61 0.52 -1.59
CA GLY A 664 21.78 1.54 -0.96
C GLY A 664 21.02 1.03 0.25
N VAL A 665 19.91 1.71 0.58
CA VAL A 665 19.09 1.42 1.76
C VAL A 665 17.65 1.21 1.33
N PHE A 666 17.21 -0.04 1.39
CA PHE A 666 15.88 -0.49 1.02
C PHE A 666 15.01 -0.58 2.28
N PRO A 667 13.86 0.12 2.35
CA PRO A 667 12.89 -0.11 3.40
C PRO A 667 12.23 -1.48 3.20
N VAL A 668 11.93 -2.17 4.30
CA VAL A 668 11.10 -3.38 4.30
C VAL A 668 10.08 -3.27 5.43
N ALA A 669 8.89 -3.81 5.25
CA ALA A 669 7.86 -3.83 6.28
C ALA A 669 7.21 -5.20 6.39
N VAL A 670 6.79 -5.56 7.60
CA VAL A 670 5.97 -6.74 7.86
C VAL A 670 4.66 -6.30 8.48
N ARG A 671 3.54 -6.72 7.88
CA ARG A 671 2.24 -6.73 8.54
C ARG A 671 2.07 -8.07 9.23
N VAL A 672 1.76 -8.01 10.51
CA VAL A 672 1.44 -9.17 11.33
C VAL A 672 -0.04 -9.08 11.68
N THR A 673 -0.78 -10.14 11.39
CA THR A 673 -2.23 -10.22 11.63
C THR A 673 -2.53 -11.42 12.53
N ASP A 674 -3.31 -11.19 13.58
CA ASP A 674 -3.75 -12.20 14.55
C ASP A 674 -4.89 -13.10 14.03
N THR A 675 -5.47 -13.93 14.90
CA THR A 675 -6.59 -14.82 14.54
C THR A 675 -7.92 -14.08 14.44
N ALA A 676 -8.10 -12.97 15.15
CA ALA A 676 -9.29 -12.13 15.10
C ALA A 676 -9.34 -11.20 13.86
N GLY A 677 -8.20 -10.97 13.21
CA GLY A 677 -8.03 -10.14 12.03
C GLY A 677 -7.51 -8.72 12.31
N ASP A 678 -7.12 -8.41 13.56
CA ASP A 678 -6.42 -7.17 13.87
C ASP A 678 -4.94 -7.30 13.44
N SER A 679 -4.30 -6.16 13.14
CA SER A 679 -2.94 -6.17 12.59
C SER A 679 -2.11 -4.97 12.98
N ASP A 680 -0.80 -5.21 13.10
CA ASP A 680 0.23 -4.21 13.31
C ASP A 680 1.29 -4.28 12.20
N VAL A 681 2.03 -3.19 12.01
CA VAL A 681 3.06 -3.06 10.97
C VAL A 681 4.34 -2.49 11.58
N ASP A 682 5.41 -3.27 11.50
CA ASP A 682 6.76 -2.79 11.81
C ASP A 682 7.61 -2.68 10.54
N THR A 683 8.60 -1.79 10.59
CA THR A 683 9.44 -1.41 9.45
C THR A 683 10.91 -1.49 9.81
N SER A 684 11.69 -2.19 8.99
CA SER A 684 13.15 -2.27 9.09
C SER A 684 13.81 -1.77 7.81
N THR A 685 15.14 -1.89 7.72
CA THR A 685 15.89 -1.55 6.52
C THR A 685 16.93 -2.62 6.18
N VAL A 686 17.10 -2.89 4.89
CA VAL A 686 18.24 -3.64 4.35
C VAL A 686 19.22 -2.65 3.74
N THR A 687 20.44 -2.62 4.26
CA THR A 687 21.56 -1.89 3.64
C THR A 687 22.33 -2.83 2.73
N VAL A 688 22.39 -2.55 1.43
CA VAL A 688 23.23 -3.26 0.47
C VAL A 688 24.48 -2.41 0.23
N ASN A 689 25.67 -2.97 0.45
CA ASN A 689 26.94 -2.29 0.18
C ASN A 689 27.45 -2.65 -1.22
N ASN A 690 27.94 -1.66 -1.96
CA ASN A 690 28.62 -1.81 -3.25
C ASN A 690 29.77 -2.85 -3.20
N VAL A 691 29.88 -3.68 -4.25
CA VAL A 691 30.98 -4.61 -4.52
C VAL A 691 31.68 -4.34 -5.86
N ALA A 692 32.52 -3.32 -5.86
CA ALA A 692 33.42 -2.87 -6.92
C ALA A 692 33.86 -3.90 -8.01
N PRO A 693 33.86 -3.53 -9.32
CA PRO A 693 34.03 -4.44 -10.44
C PRO A 693 35.40 -5.07 -10.54
N THR A 694 35.42 -6.27 -11.12
CA THR A 694 36.63 -7.06 -11.36
C THR A 694 36.96 -7.16 -12.85
N VAL A 695 38.18 -6.76 -13.23
CA VAL A 695 38.71 -6.94 -14.59
C VAL A 695 39.37 -8.30 -14.72
N GLY A 696 38.84 -9.14 -15.62
CA GLY A 696 39.40 -10.45 -15.94
C GLY A 696 40.74 -10.39 -16.67
N ALA A 697 41.21 -11.54 -17.16
CA ALA A 697 42.46 -11.60 -17.93
C ALA A 697 42.31 -10.94 -19.30
N ILE A 698 43.24 -10.06 -19.66
CA ILE A 698 43.34 -9.45 -21.00
C ILE A 698 44.10 -10.42 -21.91
N VAL A 699 43.48 -10.83 -23.01
CA VAL A 699 44.02 -11.79 -23.98
C VAL A 699 44.39 -11.06 -25.27
N THR A 700 45.61 -11.30 -25.77
CA THR A 700 46.14 -10.66 -26.99
C THR A 700 46.78 -11.68 -27.94
N ASP A 701 46.93 -11.32 -29.22
CA ASP A 701 47.58 -12.15 -30.25
C ASP A 701 48.97 -11.64 -30.71
N ALA A 702 49.57 -10.73 -29.94
CA ALA A 702 50.93 -10.20 -30.13
C ALA A 702 52.03 -11.25 -29.81
N PRO A 703 53.27 -11.13 -30.33
CA PRO A 703 53.82 -10.00 -31.12
C PRO A 703 53.28 -9.90 -32.56
N LYS A 704 53.45 -8.72 -33.18
CA LYS A 704 53.08 -8.41 -34.57
C LYS A 704 54.12 -7.48 -35.19
N ASP A 705 54.35 -7.59 -36.49
CA ASP A 705 55.06 -6.57 -37.25
C ASP A 705 54.16 -5.31 -37.38
N GLU A 706 54.74 -4.13 -37.58
CA GLU A 706 54.02 -2.87 -37.87
C GLU A 706 53.03 -3.00 -39.04
N ALA A 707 52.13 -2.02 -39.16
CA ALA A 707 50.96 -2.04 -40.04
C ALA A 707 49.97 -3.23 -39.82
N ASN A 708 50.22 -4.14 -38.86
CA ASN A 708 49.29 -5.22 -38.48
C ASN A 708 48.62 -4.95 -37.14
N ALA A 709 47.29 -5.07 -37.10
CA ALA A 709 46.53 -4.87 -35.86
C ALA A 709 46.68 -6.07 -34.89
N VAL A 710 46.73 -5.75 -33.59
CA VAL A 710 46.68 -6.69 -32.47
C VAL A 710 45.22 -6.88 -32.06
N SER A 711 44.79 -8.13 -31.92
CA SER A 711 43.48 -8.50 -31.37
C SER A 711 43.55 -8.51 -29.84
N ILE A 712 42.55 -7.93 -29.18
CA ILE A 712 42.50 -7.70 -27.72
C ILE A 712 41.11 -8.08 -27.22
N SER A 713 41.01 -8.98 -26.25
CA SER A 713 39.73 -9.46 -25.71
C SER A 713 39.77 -9.76 -24.22
N GLY A 714 38.60 -9.75 -23.58
CA GLY A 714 38.45 -10.06 -22.16
C GLY A 714 37.03 -9.83 -21.64
N THR A 715 36.84 -10.03 -20.34
CA THR A 715 35.56 -9.84 -19.64
C THR A 715 35.80 -9.11 -18.32
N ILE A 716 34.90 -8.20 -18.00
CA ILE A 716 34.77 -7.51 -16.71
C ILE A 716 33.50 -8.02 -16.04
N SER A 717 33.51 -8.21 -14.72
CA SER A 717 32.39 -8.79 -13.96
C SER A 717 32.16 -8.02 -12.66
N ASP A 718 30.89 -7.80 -12.33
CA ASP A 718 30.44 -6.99 -11.19
C ASP A 718 29.20 -7.64 -10.51
N PRO A 719 29.19 -7.92 -9.20
CA PRO A 719 28.02 -8.43 -8.49
C PRO A 719 26.81 -7.48 -8.48
N GLY A 720 27.01 -6.17 -8.61
CA GLY A 720 25.97 -5.15 -8.80
C GLY A 720 25.36 -5.25 -10.20
N TRP A 721 24.52 -6.26 -10.45
CA TRP A 721 24.05 -6.51 -11.83
C TRP A 721 23.09 -5.44 -12.40
N LEU A 722 22.61 -4.50 -11.60
CA LEU A 722 21.84 -3.33 -12.03
C LEU A 722 22.71 -2.09 -12.20
N ASP A 723 23.94 -2.10 -11.70
CA ASP A 723 24.83 -0.95 -11.68
C ASP A 723 25.26 -0.52 -13.10
N PRO A 724 25.54 0.78 -13.30
CA PRO A 724 26.12 1.32 -14.53
C PRO A 724 27.58 0.90 -14.81
N LEU A 725 27.83 -0.41 -15.02
CA LEU A 725 29.17 -0.93 -15.33
C LEU A 725 29.78 -0.28 -16.58
N SER A 726 30.96 0.30 -16.41
CA SER A 726 31.73 1.00 -17.44
C SER A 726 33.22 0.62 -17.40
N ALA A 727 33.95 0.90 -18.48
CA ALA A 727 35.37 0.60 -18.56
C ALA A 727 36.13 1.55 -19.49
N THR A 728 37.43 1.69 -19.23
CA THR A 728 38.40 2.34 -20.12
C THR A 728 39.54 1.41 -20.47
N ILE A 729 40.09 1.56 -21.67
CA ILE A 729 41.32 0.91 -22.13
C ILE A 729 42.34 1.98 -22.50
N ASP A 730 43.57 1.86 -21.98
CA ASP A 730 44.74 2.59 -22.44
C ASP A 730 45.63 1.61 -23.21
N PHE A 731 46.09 2.02 -24.39
CA PHE A 731 47.01 1.22 -25.21
C PHE A 731 48.47 1.60 -24.97
N ASP A 732 48.77 2.59 -24.12
CA ASP A 732 50.13 3.08 -23.83
C ASP A 732 50.85 3.55 -25.11
N ASP A 733 50.08 4.06 -26.08
CA ASP A 733 50.50 4.64 -27.38
C ASP A 733 50.51 6.19 -27.37
N GLY A 734 50.25 6.80 -26.21
CA GLY A 734 50.18 8.26 -26.05
C GLY A 734 48.81 8.89 -26.32
N ALA A 735 47.81 8.15 -26.81
CA ALA A 735 46.44 8.64 -26.89
C ALA A 735 45.76 8.73 -25.51
N GLY A 736 46.23 7.91 -24.55
CA GLY A 736 45.71 7.82 -23.19
C GLY A 736 44.41 7.00 -23.07
N PRO A 737 43.81 6.91 -21.88
CA PRO A 737 42.66 6.04 -21.63
C PRO A 737 41.43 6.43 -22.46
N GLN A 738 40.89 5.47 -23.21
CA GLN A 738 39.73 5.61 -24.07
C GLN A 738 38.54 4.78 -23.55
N PRO A 739 37.27 5.15 -23.81
CA PRO A 739 36.12 4.34 -23.44
C PRO A 739 36.15 2.97 -24.11
N LEU A 740 36.05 1.89 -23.31
CA LEU A 740 36.05 0.51 -23.81
C LEU A 740 34.62 0.06 -24.14
N ALA A 741 34.36 -0.22 -25.41
CA ALA A 741 33.09 -0.78 -25.88
C ALA A 741 33.09 -2.32 -25.80
N GLY A 742 31.93 -2.90 -25.50
CA GLY A 742 31.72 -4.34 -25.43
C GLY A 742 30.24 -4.72 -25.44
N VAL A 743 29.97 -6.01 -25.26
CA VAL A 743 28.62 -6.53 -24.99
C VAL A 743 28.42 -6.52 -23.48
N LEU A 744 27.47 -5.71 -23.03
CA LEU A 744 27.05 -5.60 -21.63
C LEU A 744 25.85 -6.52 -21.37
N GLU A 745 25.92 -7.36 -20.34
CA GLU A 745 24.84 -8.22 -19.86
C GLU A 745 24.60 -7.95 -18.36
N ASN A 746 23.52 -7.22 -18.05
CA ASN A 746 23.09 -6.86 -16.69
C ASN A 746 22.10 -7.89 -16.15
N VAL A 747 22.57 -9.12 -15.89
CA VAL A 747 21.71 -10.25 -15.51
C VAL A 747 22.33 -11.04 -14.36
N ARG A 748 21.60 -11.09 -13.24
CA ARG A 748 21.94 -11.89 -12.05
C ARG A 748 22.50 -13.28 -12.40
N PRO A 749 23.65 -13.71 -11.80
CA PRO A 749 24.28 -13.19 -10.59
C PRO A 749 25.06 -11.88 -10.74
N ASP A 750 25.62 -11.57 -11.90
CA ASP A 750 26.63 -10.52 -12.06
C ASP A 750 26.38 -9.71 -13.35
N ALA A 751 26.60 -8.40 -13.36
CA ALA A 751 26.78 -7.66 -14.61
C ALA A 751 28.11 -8.05 -15.26
N THR A 752 28.11 -8.26 -16.57
CA THR A 752 29.35 -8.54 -17.30
C THR A 752 29.51 -7.69 -18.56
N LEU A 753 30.72 -7.16 -18.77
CA LEU A 753 31.11 -6.45 -19.99
C LEU A 753 32.20 -7.26 -20.71
N THR A 754 31.84 -7.90 -21.82
CA THR A 754 32.77 -8.68 -22.65
C THR A 754 33.18 -7.88 -23.88
N TYR A 755 34.47 -7.73 -24.10
CA TYR A 755 35.05 -6.96 -25.21
C TYR A 755 35.92 -7.85 -26.11
N ASP A 756 35.89 -7.54 -27.40
CA ASP A 756 36.72 -8.13 -28.46
C ASP A 756 36.93 -7.02 -29.51
N LEU A 757 38.18 -6.57 -29.65
CA LEU A 757 38.55 -5.43 -30.50
C LEU A 757 39.92 -5.62 -31.13
N THR A 758 40.25 -4.77 -32.10
CA THR A 758 41.58 -4.73 -32.73
C THR A 758 42.17 -3.32 -32.59
N HIS A 759 43.43 -3.22 -32.17
CA HIS A 759 44.17 -1.95 -32.15
C HIS A 759 45.38 -2.02 -33.09
N LEU A 760 45.70 -0.91 -33.75
CA LEU A 760 46.87 -0.78 -34.61
C LEU A 760 47.77 0.32 -34.04
N TYR A 761 49.01 -0.05 -33.73
CA TYR A 761 50.04 0.87 -33.27
C TYR A 761 50.65 1.58 -34.48
N GLY A 762 51.00 2.87 -34.32
CA GLY A 762 51.61 3.66 -35.39
C GLY A 762 53.11 3.43 -35.56
N ASP A 763 53.74 2.81 -34.58
CA ASP A 763 55.18 2.72 -34.33
C ASP A 763 55.44 1.44 -33.49
N ASN A 764 56.68 0.97 -33.45
CA ASN A 764 57.07 -0.28 -32.81
C ASN A 764 57.33 -0.16 -31.31
N GLY A 765 57.83 -1.24 -30.74
CA GLY A 765 58.30 -1.29 -29.36
C GLY A 765 57.38 -2.07 -28.43
N THR A 766 57.27 -1.64 -27.18
CA THR A 766 56.54 -2.36 -26.13
C THR A 766 55.49 -1.46 -25.48
N PHE A 767 54.26 -1.95 -25.47
CA PHE A 767 53.07 -1.22 -25.05
C PHE A 767 52.36 -1.99 -23.93
N THR A 768 51.98 -1.30 -22.86
CA THR A 768 51.25 -1.85 -21.72
C THR A 768 49.77 -1.52 -21.85
N ILE A 769 48.98 -2.47 -22.34
CA ILE A 769 47.53 -2.33 -22.37
C ILE A 769 47.02 -2.39 -20.93
N GLU A 770 46.34 -1.34 -20.47
CA GLU A 770 45.66 -1.29 -19.16
C GLU A 770 44.15 -1.16 -19.38
N VAL A 771 43.38 -2.04 -18.75
CA VAL A 771 41.92 -1.99 -18.74
C VAL A 771 41.47 -1.71 -17.31
N CYS A 772 40.74 -0.62 -17.11
CA CYS A 772 40.18 -0.22 -15.82
C CYS A 772 38.66 -0.27 -15.87
N ALA A 773 38.03 -0.95 -14.92
CA ALA A 773 36.59 -0.93 -14.71
C ALA A 773 36.18 0.15 -13.71
N ALA A 774 34.93 0.60 -13.83
CA ALA A 774 34.25 1.44 -12.87
C ALA A 774 32.74 1.17 -12.89
N ASP A 775 32.15 1.04 -11.70
CA ASP A 775 30.72 1.24 -11.45
C ASP A 775 30.45 2.76 -11.22
N ASP A 776 29.30 3.16 -10.68
CA ASP A 776 28.97 4.58 -10.43
C ASP A 776 29.52 5.16 -9.11
N ASP A 777 30.13 4.31 -8.28
CA ASP A 777 30.65 4.59 -6.93
C ASP A 777 32.18 4.37 -6.84
N THR A 778 32.71 3.35 -7.53
CA THR A 778 34.12 2.94 -7.50
C THR A 778 34.76 3.06 -8.89
N THR A 779 35.88 3.80 -8.94
CA THR A 779 36.68 3.97 -10.17
C THR A 779 38.09 3.43 -10.00
N GLY A 780 38.62 2.74 -11.02
CA GLY A 780 40.06 2.44 -11.13
C GLY A 780 40.45 1.02 -10.71
N ASN A 781 39.55 0.06 -10.83
CA ASN A 781 39.89 -1.36 -10.70
C ASN A 781 40.53 -1.83 -12.02
N CYS A 782 41.86 -1.85 -12.07
CA CYS A 782 42.61 -2.07 -13.31
C CYS A 782 43.32 -3.43 -13.37
N ASN A 783 43.46 -3.96 -14.59
CA ASN A 783 44.35 -5.06 -14.93
C ASN A 783 45.17 -4.68 -16.17
N SER A 784 46.35 -5.28 -16.38
CA SER A 784 47.23 -4.90 -17.48
C SER A 784 47.99 -6.07 -18.10
N THR A 785 48.34 -5.93 -19.38
CA THR A 785 49.15 -6.89 -20.14
C THR A 785 50.08 -6.16 -21.11
N MET A 786 51.18 -6.79 -21.50
CA MET A 786 52.14 -6.20 -22.45
C MET A 786 51.95 -6.78 -23.85
N VAL A 787 52.10 -5.93 -24.87
CA VAL A 787 52.22 -6.32 -26.28
C VAL A 787 53.51 -5.74 -26.88
N VAL A 788 53.99 -6.38 -27.94
CA VAL A 788 55.22 -6.04 -28.65
C VAL A 788 54.90 -5.88 -30.12
N ILE A 789 55.42 -4.81 -30.72
CA ILE A 789 55.32 -4.50 -32.14
C ILE A 789 56.75 -4.45 -32.71
N ASP A 790 56.98 -5.07 -33.85
CA ASP A 790 58.29 -5.24 -34.50
C ASP A 790 58.40 -4.36 -35.78
N ASN A 791 59.54 -3.69 -35.99
CA ASN A 791 59.82 -2.72 -37.07
C ASN A 791 59.79 -3.33 -38.50
N ILE A 792 59.39 -2.55 -39.53
CA ILE A 792 59.55 -2.83 -40.96
C ILE A 792 60.35 -1.73 -41.72
N ASP A 793 61.58 -2.05 -42.16
CA ASP A 793 62.49 -1.13 -42.90
C ASP A 793 61.84 -0.37 -44.11
N PRO A 794 62.19 0.93 -44.34
CA PRO A 794 61.75 1.73 -45.48
C PRO A 794 62.37 1.34 -46.84
N MET A 795 61.70 1.75 -47.92
CA MET A 795 62.15 1.55 -49.31
C MET A 795 62.37 2.87 -50.05
N ALA A 796 63.51 3.01 -50.75
CA ALA A 796 63.82 4.15 -51.62
C ALA A 796 63.77 3.79 -53.12
N ALA A 797 63.40 4.74 -53.99
CA ALA A 797 63.42 4.59 -55.45
C ALA A 797 63.64 5.93 -56.18
N ILE A 798 64.63 6.00 -57.08
CA ILE A 798 64.97 7.19 -57.88
C ILE A 798 64.13 7.25 -59.17
N ASP A 799 63.71 8.45 -59.58
CA ASP A 799 63.01 8.68 -60.85
C ASP A 799 63.96 8.61 -62.06
N ALA A 800 64.02 7.46 -62.71
CA ALA A 800 64.79 7.22 -63.93
C ALA A 800 64.12 7.75 -65.24
N SER A 801 63.03 8.54 -65.17
CA SER A 801 62.26 8.94 -66.35
C SER A 801 62.98 9.85 -67.36
N GLY A 802 64.11 10.45 -66.96
CA GLY A 802 64.93 11.36 -67.77
C GLY A 802 66.13 10.75 -68.50
N GLU A 803 66.44 9.46 -68.31
CA GLU A 803 67.66 8.85 -68.85
C GLU A 803 67.62 8.65 -70.38
N GLN A 804 68.79 8.78 -71.02
CA GLN A 804 69.00 8.40 -72.42
C GLN A 804 69.66 7.03 -72.50
N THR A 805 69.16 6.15 -73.39
CA THR A 805 69.72 4.81 -73.60
C THR A 805 70.49 4.70 -74.91
N TYR A 806 71.77 4.32 -74.86
CA TYR A 806 72.59 3.96 -76.02
C TYR A 806 73.09 2.51 -75.86
N ASP A 807 72.79 1.64 -76.84
CA ASP A 807 73.03 0.19 -76.84
C ASP A 807 72.73 -0.54 -75.51
N GLY A 808 71.67 -0.14 -74.81
CA GLY A 808 71.23 -0.75 -73.55
C GLY A 808 71.92 -0.20 -72.28
N VAL A 809 72.84 0.75 -72.42
CA VAL A 809 73.37 1.55 -71.32
C VAL A 809 72.51 2.80 -71.17
N SER A 810 71.87 2.98 -70.01
CA SER A 810 71.12 4.20 -69.68
C SER A 810 71.93 5.09 -68.74
N ALA A 811 71.87 6.39 -68.97
CA ALA A 811 72.32 7.42 -68.05
C ALA A 811 71.61 8.74 -68.34
N THR A 812 71.52 9.63 -67.37
CA THR A 812 71.14 11.02 -67.68
C THR A 812 72.33 11.74 -68.31
N VAL A 813 72.16 12.28 -69.52
CA VAL A 813 73.24 12.94 -70.28
C VAL A 813 72.99 14.44 -70.35
N LEU A 814 73.94 15.25 -69.83
CA LEU A 814 73.84 16.71 -69.81
C LEU A 814 75.20 17.40 -70.03
N PRO A 815 75.23 18.66 -70.50
CA PRO A 815 76.44 19.48 -70.54
C PRO A 815 76.90 19.92 -69.15
N ALA A 816 78.22 20.09 -68.98
CA ALA A 816 78.83 20.60 -67.76
C ALA A 816 78.33 22.02 -67.43
N GLY A 817 77.79 22.17 -66.22
CA GLY A 817 77.20 23.40 -65.71
C GLY A 817 75.69 23.56 -65.98
N GLU A 818 74.99 22.54 -66.49
CA GLU A 818 73.52 22.48 -66.44
C GLU A 818 73.01 21.79 -65.17
N ASP A 819 71.82 22.17 -64.70
CA ASP A 819 71.20 21.65 -63.49
C ASP A 819 70.48 20.30 -63.79
N LEU A 820 70.92 19.20 -63.16
CA LEU A 820 70.19 17.95 -63.09
C LEU A 820 69.19 18.02 -61.93
N THR A 821 67.91 17.74 -62.17
CA THR A 821 66.91 17.57 -61.10
C THR A 821 66.29 16.18 -61.19
N LEU A 822 66.30 15.44 -60.09
CA LEU A 822 65.74 14.09 -59.97
C LEU A 822 64.90 13.96 -58.70
N GLY A 823 63.82 13.19 -58.78
CA GLY A 823 63.02 12.80 -57.62
C GLY A 823 63.49 11.48 -57.01
N VAL A 824 63.35 11.35 -55.70
CA VAL A 824 63.40 10.05 -54.99
C VAL A 824 62.08 9.88 -54.24
N THR A 825 61.49 8.69 -54.33
CA THR A 825 60.32 8.30 -53.53
C THR A 825 60.75 7.36 -52.43
N GLY A 826 60.39 7.69 -51.20
CA GLY A 826 60.50 6.83 -50.03
C GLY A 826 59.12 6.32 -49.62
N THR A 827 59.03 5.03 -49.28
CA THR A 827 57.81 4.37 -48.80
C THR A 827 58.11 3.71 -47.46
N ASP A 828 57.27 3.99 -46.47
CA ASP A 828 57.38 3.41 -45.13
C ASP A 828 56.00 2.88 -44.64
N PRO A 829 55.91 1.64 -44.11
CA PRO A 829 54.71 1.10 -43.46
C PRO A 829 54.40 1.67 -42.07
N GLY A 830 55.39 2.22 -41.36
CA GLY A 830 55.25 2.84 -40.04
C GLY A 830 54.77 4.29 -40.12
N SER A 831 54.99 5.06 -39.05
CA SER A 831 54.57 6.47 -38.93
C SER A 831 55.78 7.39 -38.75
N ASP A 832 56.84 7.10 -39.50
CA ASP A 832 58.20 7.56 -39.22
C ASP A 832 58.65 8.78 -40.03
N ASP A 833 59.57 9.53 -39.45
CA ASP A 833 60.20 10.70 -40.05
C ASP A 833 61.31 10.28 -41.03
N LEU A 834 61.04 10.45 -42.32
CA LEU A 834 61.92 9.98 -43.39
C LEU A 834 63.02 11.01 -43.74
N GLU A 835 64.29 10.65 -43.52
CA GLU A 835 65.48 11.39 -43.96
C GLU A 835 66.07 10.80 -45.25
N PHE A 836 66.12 11.62 -46.29
CA PHE A 836 66.68 11.29 -47.60
C PHE A 836 68.07 11.93 -47.76
N GLU A 837 69.08 11.15 -48.09
CA GLU A 837 70.44 11.63 -48.41
C GLU A 837 70.78 11.30 -49.87
N TRP A 838 70.97 12.34 -50.68
CA TRP A 838 71.53 12.23 -52.03
C TRP A 838 73.05 12.34 -51.98
N LEU A 839 73.74 11.39 -52.61
CA LEU A 839 75.18 11.39 -52.85
C LEU A 839 75.40 11.50 -54.36
N TRP A 840 75.93 12.63 -54.85
CA TRP A 840 75.93 12.94 -56.29
C TRP A 840 77.10 12.33 -57.09
N GLY A 841 78.00 11.59 -56.44
CA GLY A 841 79.15 10.91 -57.09
C GLY A 841 80.37 11.79 -57.37
N ASP A 842 80.23 13.12 -57.41
CA ASP A 842 81.34 14.08 -57.56
C ASP A 842 81.96 14.54 -56.22
N GLY A 843 81.37 14.10 -55.10
CA GLY A 843 81.71 14.50 -53.74
C GLY A 843 80.74 15.52 -53.12
N GLY A 844 79.72 15.97 -53.86
CA GLY A 844 78.56 16.68 -53.32
C GLY A 844 77.54 15.74 -52.67
N SER A 845 76.80 16.26 -51.70
CA SER A 845 75.64 15.60 -51.12
C SER A 845 74.58 16.60 -50.67
N ASP A 846 73.32 16.18 -50.67
CA ASP A 846 72.17 16.93 -50.16
C ASP A 846 71.34 16.05 -49.23
N THR A 847 70.74 16.64 -48.20
CA THR A 847 69.88 15.92 -47.24
C THR A 847 68.54 16.64 -47.11
N GLN A 848 67.45 15.87 -47.13
CA GLN A 848 66.08 16.39 -46.97
C GLN A 848 65.28 15.49 -46.02
N THR A 849 64.66 16.06 -45.00
CA THR A 849 63.84 15.32 -44.02
C THR A 849 62.36 15.62 -44.25
N SER A 850 61.52 14.59 -44.22
CA SER A 850 60.06 14.69 -44.30
C SER A 850 59.45 14.26 -42.96
N LEU A 851 58.95 15.21 -42.18
CA LEU A 851 58.34 14.91 -40.88
C LEU A 851 56.89 14.42 -41.04
N VAL A 852 56.45 13.46 -40.21
CA VAL A 852 55.06 12.97 -40.13
C VAL A 852 54.17 14.00 -39.45
N ASN A 853 54.66 14.64 -38.39
CA ASN A 853 53.91 15.60 -37.58
C ASN A 853 54.50 17.04 -37.60
N PRO A 854 54.73 17.65 -38.79
CA PRO A 854 55.44 18.92 -38.92
C PRO A 854 54.74 20.07 -38.16
N PRO A 855 55.49 20.93 -37.45
CA PRO A 855 56.94 21.11 -37.52
C PRO A 855 57.74 20.34 -36.44
N LEU A 856 57.13 19.37 -35.76
CA LEU A 856 57.80 18.55 -34.75
C LEU A 856 58.16 17.18 -35.33
N PRO A 857 59.21 16.51 -34.80
CA PRO A 857 59.42 15.10 -35.08
C PRO A 857 58.30 14.23 -34.50
N ASP A 858 58.18 13.01 -35.00
CA ASP A 858 57.32 12.02 -34.37
C ASP A 858 57.86 11.59 -32.98
N PRO A 859 57.00 11.25 -32.01
CA PRO A 859 57.44 10.61 -30.78
C PRO A 859 57.58 9.10 -30.99
N ALA A 860 58.63 8.49 -30.42
CA ALA A 860 58.91 7.03 -30.40
C ALA A 860 57.91 6.15 -29.61
N LYS A 861 56.64 6.55 -29.66
CA LYS A 861 55.40 5.82 -29.46
C LYS A 861 54.33 6.63 -30.18
N SER A 862 54.19 6.47 -31.50
CA SER A 862 53.27 7.30 -32.27
C SER A 862 51.80 7.04 -31.91
N PRO A 863 51.03 8.06 -31.47
CA PRO A 863 49.58 7.94 -31.26
C PRO A 863 48.79 8.01 -32.58
N SER A 864 49.47 8.17 -33.72
CA SER A 864 48.88 8.28 -35.05
C SER A 864 49.44 7.20 -35.97
N VAL A 865 48.58 6.52 -36.72
CA VAL A 865 49.01 5.58 -37.77
C VAL A 865 49.02 6.35 -39.10
N GLN A 866 50.21 6.68 -39.63
CA GLN A 866 50.37 7.50 -40.84
C GLN A 866 51.38 6.94 -41.88
N PRO A 867 51.17 5.72 -42.43
CA PRO A 867 52.01 5.17 -43.50
C PRO A 867 51.87 6.02 -44.77
N ARG A 868 52.98 6.34 -45.43
CA ARG A 868 52.97 7.28 -46.56
C ARG A 868 54.14 7.09 -47.52
N ASP A 869 53.85 7.41 -48.78
CA ASP A 869 54.87 7.63 -49.81
C ASP A 869 55.26 9.12 -49.81
N VAL A 870 56.56 9.40 -49.78
CA VAL A 870 57.14 10.74 -49.83
C VAL A 870 58.06 10.84 -51.05
N THR A 871 57.71 11.68 -52.03
CA THR A 871 58.61 12.02 -53.15
C THR A 871 59.25 13.39 -52.92
N LEU A 872 60.58 13.45 -52.96
CA LEU A 872 61.37 14.69 -52.86
C LEU A 872 62.30 14.85 -54.07
N ASP A 873 62.26 16.03 -54.68
CA ASP A 873 63.18 16.40 -55.76
C ASP A 873 64.48 17.00 -55.18
N ALA A 874 65.62 16.67 -55.77
CA ALA A 874 66.90 17.32 -55.50
C ALA A 874 67.57 17.78 -56.80
N THR A 875 68.34 18.87 -56.74
CA THR A 875 68.93 19.52 -57.92
C THR A 875 70.44 19.74 -57.72
N HIS A 876 71.25 19.24 -58.65
CA HIS A 876 72.72 19.37 -58.63
C HIS A 876 73.30 19.68 -60.00
N ALA A 877 74.43 20.39 -60.04
CA ALA A 877 75.05 20.85 -61.29
C ALA A 877 76.53 20.46 -61.33
N TYR A 878 76.86 19.51 -62.19
CA TYR A 878 78.21 19.00 -62.36
C TYR A 878 79.08 19.99 -63.16
N THR A 879 80.17 20.49 -62.57
CA THR A 879 81.02 21.50 -63.20
C THR A 879 82.08 20.93 -64.14
N ASP A 880 82.48 19.68 -63.92
CA ASP A 880 83.46 18.96 -64.73
C ASP A 880 82.75 17.88 -65.56
N ALA A 881 83.17 17.74 -66.80
CA ALA A 881 82.67 16.70 -67.70
C ALA A 881 83.32 15.36 -67.34
N CYS A 882 82.53 14.43 -66.79
CA CYS A 882 82.94 13.08 -66.39
C CYS A 882 81.74 12.12 -66.35
N LEU A 883 81.98 10.85 -66.01
CA LEU A 883 80.95 9.87 -65.63
C LEU A 883 80.80 9.86 -64.10
N TYR A 884 79.55 9.90 -63.62
CA TYR A 884 79.22 9.88 -62.20
C TYR A 884 78.14 8.80 -61.91
N GLU A 885 78.21 8.21 -60.71
CA GLU A 885 77.18 7.33 -60.14
C GLU A 885 76.64 8.04 -58.90
N LEU A 886 75.32 8.21 -58.82
CA LEU A 886 74.64 8.82 -57.69
C LEU A 886 73.85 7.78 -56.88
N THR A 887 73.67 8.06 -55.59
CA THR A 887 72.93 7.23 -54.64
C THR A 887 71.90 8.09 -53.92
N ALA A 888 70.71 7.56 -53.69
CA ALA A 888 69.76 8.10 -52.71
C ALA A 888 69.62 7.10 -51.57
N ASN A 889 70.07 7.46 -50.38
CA ASN A 889 69.81 6.72 -49.13
C ASN A 889 68.53 7.25 -48.49
N LEU A 890 67.86 6.41 -47.74
CA LEU A 890 66.69 6.71 -46.93
C LEU A 890 66.86 6.06 -45.56
N THR A 891 66.59 6.81 -44.50
CA THR A 891 66.47 6.30 -43.13
C THR A 891 65.20 6.86 -42.50
N ASP A 892 64.53 6.06 -41.69
CA ASP A 892 63.53 6.50 -40.71
C ASP A 892 64.23 7.07 -39.45
N ASP A 893 63.46 7.41 -38.41
CA ASP A 893 64.00 7.88 -37.12
C ASP A 893 64.12 6.78 -36.04
N ASP A 894 63.71 5.55 -36.34
CA ASP A 894 63.73 4.40 -35.42
C ASP A 894 64.95 3.46 -35.66
N GLY A 895 65.50 3.43 -36.87
CA GLY A 895 66.78 2.84 -37.26
C GLY A 895 66.79 1.97 -38.52
N GLY A 896 65.69 1.81 -39.25
CA GLY A 896 65.60 1.14 -40.53
C GLY A 896 66.20 1.96 -41.69
N VAL A 897 66.52 1.27 -42.80
CA VAL A 897 67.30 1.87 -43.91
C VAL A 897 66.94 1.31 -45.30
N GLY A 898 66.88 2.18 -46.31
CA GLY A 898 66.72 1.85 -47.73
C GLY A 898 67.69 2.63 -48.64
N SER A 899 67.91 2.18 -49.87
CA SER A 899 68.73 2.92 -50.85
C SER A 899 68.51 2.51 -52.33
N ASP A 900 68.82 3.42 -53.26
CA ASP A 900 68.79 3.21 -54.72
C ASP A 900 69.91 4.01 -55.43
N THR A 901 70.26 3.68 -56.69
CA THR A 901 71.39 4.28 -57.44
C THR A 901 71.14 4.50 -58.94
N ALA A 902 71.69 5.58 -59.52
CA ALA A 902 71.57 5.90 -60.96
C ALA A 902 72.87 6.46 -61.58
N SER A 903 72.97 6.48 -62.92
CA SER A 903 74.17 6.92 -63.67
C SER A 903 73.97 8.26 -64.38
N VAL A 904 74.99 9.11 -64.37
CA VAL A 904 74.99 10.45 -65.00
C VAL A 904 76.24 10.65 -65.84
N VAL A 905 76.08 11.07 -67.10
CA VAL A 905 77.19 11.41 -67.99
C VAL A 905 77.19 12.90 -68.30
N VAL A 906 78.26 13.57 -67.89
CA VAL A 906 78.41 15.01 -68.05
C VAL A 906 79.39 15.26 -69.19
N THR A 907 78.91 15.83 -70.29
CA THR A 907 79.76 16.22 -71.43
C THR A 907 80.31 17.62 -71.25
N GLY A 908 81.38 17.99 -71.97
CA GLY A 908 81.90 19.35 -71.96
C GLY A 908 80.99 20.35 -72.68
N ASN A 909 81.52 21.55 -72.93
CA ASN A 909 80.78 22.65 -73.56
C ASN A 909 81.56 23.33 -74.71
N ALA A 910 82.45 22.59 -75.38
CA ALA A 910 83.13 23.05 -76.58
C ALA A 910 82.14 23.24 -77.74
N ASP A 911 82.45 24.18 -78.64
CA ASP A 911 81.58 24.59 -79.76
C ASP A 911 82.12 24.18 -81.14
N THR A 912 83.31 23.57 -81.19
CA THR A 912 84.05 23.32 -82.43
C THR A 912 84.73 21.96 -82.38
N SER A 913 84.42 21.10 -83.37
CA SER A 913 85.07 19.79 -83.51
C SER A 913 86.59 19.93 -83.70
N LYS A 914 87.32 18.89 -83.29
CA LYS A 914 88.78 18.80 -83.38
C LYS A 914 89.21 17.48 -84.01
N GLY A 915 90.17 17.56 -84.91
CA GLY A 915 90.73 16.42 -85.60
C GLY A 915 91.61 15.57 -84.69
N HIS A 916 91.78 14.29 -85.06
CA HIS A 916 92.64 13.33 -84.34
C HIS A 916 94.06 13.85 -84.07
N GLY A 917 94.64 14.65 -84.99
CA GLY A 917 95.96 15.26 -84.81
C GLY A 917 96.02 16.33 -83.72
N TRP A 918 94.92 17.05 -83.47
CA TRP A 918 94.78 17.97 -82.34
C TRP A 918 94.60 17.20 -81.04
N TRP A 919 93.72 16.20 -81.02
CA TRP A 919 93.54 15.32 -79.87
C TRP A 919 94.84 14.61 -79.46
N TYR A 920 95.63 14.10 -80.42
CA TYR A 920 96.97 13.56 -80.17
C TYR A 920 97.89 14.56 -79.44
N ALA A 921 97.80 15.86 -79.77
CA ALA A 921 98.56 16.89 -79.11
C ALA A 921 98.13 17.13 -77.64
N GLN A 922 96.88 16.82 -77.29
CA GLN A 922 96.36 16.87 -75.91
C GLN A 922 96.79 15.67 -75.07
N TYR A 923 96.82 14.45 -75.64
CA TYR A 923 97.18 13.25 -74.87
C TYR A 923 98.69 13.09 -74.67
N ARG A 924 99.53 13.50 -75.64
CA ARG A 924 101.00 13.35 -75.55
C ARG A 924 101.61 14.11 -74.35
N PRO A 925 102.81 13.73 -73.87
CA PRO A 925 103.45 14.34 -72.69
C PRO A 925 104.21 15.65 -72.96
N GLN A 926 104.05 16.26 -74.14
CA GLN A 926 104.80 17.46 -74.55
C GLN A 926 103.91 18.71 -74.55
N PRO A 927 103.96 19.52 -73.47
CA PRO A 927 103.14 20.72 -73.32
C PRO A 927 103.49 21.83 -74.33
N PRO A 928 102.57 22.80 -74.56
CA PRO A 928 101.29 22.97 -73.87
C PRO A 928 100.21 21.99 -74.35
N ASN A 929 99.39 21.55 -73.40
CA ASN A 929 98.13 20.84 -73.59
C ASN A 929 97.04 21.72 -72.95
N ASP A 930 95.85 21.75 -73.51
CA ASP A 930 94.76 22.66 -73.12
C ASP A 930 93.91 22.12 -71.96
N PHE A 931 93.93 20.79 -71.75
CA PHE A 931 93.18 20.09 -70.69
C PHE A 931 94.10 19.48 -69.63
N SER A 932 93.56 19.29 -68.42
CA SER A 932 94.26 18.61 -67.33
C SER A 932 94.29 17.08 -67.55
N GLU A 933 95.21 16.39 -66.88
CA GLU A 933 95.29 14.92 -66.95
C GLU A 933 94.01 14.24 -66.42
N ALA A 934 93.35 14.82 -65.41
CA ALA A 934 92.07 14.34 -64.91
C ALA A 934 90.92 14.57 -65.91
N THR A 935 90.85 15.76 -66.52
CA THR A 935 89.85 16.07 -67.56
C THR A 935 90.00 15.15 -68.77
N LEU A 936 91.24 14.88 -69.19
CA LEU A 936 91.52 13.94 -70.28
C LEU A 936 91.21 12.48 -69.92
N GLN A 937 91.27 12.11 -68.63
CA GLN A 937 90.84 10.79 -68.17
C GLN A 937 89.31 10.69 -68.19
N CYS A 938 88.59 11.66 -67.60
CA CYS A 938 87.13 11.72 -67.69
C CYS A 938 86.63 11.69 -69.14
N TYR A 939 87.31 12.35 -70.08
CA TYR A 939 86.95 12.27 -71.50
C TYR A 939 87.14 10.87 -72.11
N LEU A 940 88.13 10.11 -71.64
CA LEU A 940 88.28 8.70 -72.01
C LEU A 940 87.20 7.83 -71.35
N ASP A 941 86.84 8.12 -70.11
CA ASP A 941 85.80 7.37 -69.38
C ASP A 941 84.42 7.56 -70.03
N ILE A 942 84.08 8.79 -70.46
CA ILE A 942 82.87 9.08 -71.28
C ILE A 942 82.94 8.36 -72.64
N ALA A 943 84.10 8.38 -73.30
CA ALA A 943 84.28 7.70 -74.59
C ALA A 943 84.13 6.17 -74.47
N VAL A 944 84.61 5.59 -73.37
CA VAL A 944 84.47 4.16 -73.02
C VAL A 944 83.03 3.81 -72.68
N PHE A 945 82.33 4.66 -71.91
CA PHE A 945 80.95 4.42 -71.48
C PHE A 945 79.97 4.24 -72.65
N PHE A 946 80.20 4.95 -73.76
CA PHE A 946 79.35 4.87 -74.95
C PHE A 946 79.96 4.09 -76.14
N SER A 947 81.26 3.82 -76.19
CA SER A 947 81.85 3.12 -77.34
C SER A 947 81.61 1.62 -77.29
N LEU A 948 81.25 1.04 -78.45
CA LEU A 948 81.23 -0.42 -78.64
C LEU A 948 82.62 -1.00 -78.96
N VAL A 949 83.62 -0.14 -79.17
CA VAL A 949 85.00 -0.48 -79.55
C VAL A 949 85.93 -0.41 -78.33
N PHE A 950 85.65 0.48 -77.38
CA PHE A 950 86.47 0.73 -76.20
C PHE A 950 85.78 0.26 -74.91
N ASN A 951 85.75 -1.06 -74.69
CA ASN A 951 85.00 -1.67 -73.58
C ASN A 951 85.83 -1.88 -72.29
N ASP A 952 87.10 -1.49 -72.29
CA ASP A 952 87.98 -1.45 -71.12
C ASP A 952 88.30 0.03 -70.82
N PRO A 953 88.40 0.46 -69.54
CA PRO A 953 88.81 1.82 -69.20
C PRO A 953 90.16 2.18 -69.84
N LEU A 954 90.15 3.18 -70.73
CA LEU A 954 91.35 3.65 -71.42
C LEU A 954 92.12 4.61 -70.53
N ASP A 955 93.43 4.42 -70.39
CA ASP A 955 94.29 5.41 -69.74
C ASP A 955 94.83 6.46 -70.73
N ARG A 956 95.43 7.53 -70.22
CA ARG A 956 96.05 8.58 -71.04
C ARG A 956 97.09 8.06 -72.04
N ALA A 957 97.85 7.02 -71.70
CA ALA A 957 98.86 6.44 -72.59
C ALA A 957 98.20 5.61 -73.72
N ASP A 958 97.07 4.97 -73.44
CA ASP A 958 96.23 4.35 -74.46
C ASP A 958 95.57 5.39 -75.37
N GLY A 959 95.08 6.51 -74.83
CA GLY A 959 94.65 7.67 -75.61
C GLY A 959 95.75 8.18 -76.55
N GLU A 960 96.98 8.42 -76.05
CA GLU A 960 98.12 8.79 -76.90
C GLU A 960 98.41 7.73 -77.97
N ARG A 961 98.38 6.44 -77.59
CA ARG A 961 98.72 5.30 -78.45
C ARG A 961 97.71 5.14 -79.60
N ILE A 962 96.42 5.33 -79.34
CA ILE A 962 95.33 5.22 -80.32
C ILE A 962 95.37 6.42 -81.27
N LEU A 963 95.51 7.65 -80.75
CA LEU A 963 95.51 8.89 -81.53
C LEU A 963 96.76 9.12 -82.39
N ARG A 964 97.72 8.19 -82.38
CA ARG A 964 99.02 8.30 -83.08
C ARG A 964 99.20 7.21 -84.13
N ALA A 965 98.15 6.88 -84.90
CA ALA A 965 98.24 5.84 -85.90
C ALA A 965 99.21 6.25 -87.03
N PRO A 966 100.23 5.43 -87.35
CA PRO A 966 101.08 5.71 -88.51
C PRO A 966 100.25 5.71 -89.79
N ALA A 967 100.52 6.61 -90.74
CA ALA A 967 99.81 6.74 -92.04
C ALA A 967 99.89 5.51 -92.99
N LYS A 968 100.40 4.37 -92.51
CA LYS A 968 100.39 3.04 -93.16
C LYS A 968 99.95 1.90 -92.23
N ALA A 969 99.29 2.23 -91.12
CA ALA A 969 98.74 1.26 -90.17
C ALA A 969 97.56 0.49 -90.78
N PRO A 970 97.14 -0.66 -90.19
CA PRO A 970 95.91 -1.33 -90.57
C PRO A 970 94.68 -0.42 -90.47
N GLU A 971 93.65 -0.68 -91.28
CA GLU A 971 92.43 0.15 -91.31
C GLU A 971 91.72 0.19 -89.96
N THR A 972 91.76 -0.89 -89.17
CA THR A 972 91.22 -0.90 -87.80
C THR A 972 91.92 0.10 -86.88
N VAL A 973 93.26 0.18 -86.94
CA VAL A 973 94.04 1.11 -86.11
C VAL A 973 93.81 2.57 -86.52
N GLN A 974 93.65 2.81 -87.83
CA GLN A 974 93.27 4.14 -88.33
C GLN A 974 91.80 4.47 -88.04
N PHE A 975 90.90 3.47 -87.97
CA PHE A 975 89.53 3.67 -87.52
C PHE A 975 89.51 4.07 -86.04
N ASP A 976 90.19 3.33 -85.17
CA ASP A 976 90.19 3.56 -83.72
C ASP A 976 90.70 4.98 -83.38
N GLU A 977 91.72 5.46 -84.11
CA GLU A 977 92.21 6.84 -84.05
C GLU A 977 91.12 7.89 -84.33
N LYS A 978 90.23 7.62 -85.29
CA LYS A 978 89.16 8.53 -85.71
C LYS A 978 87.92 8.39 -84.83
N ALA A 979 87.58 7.17 -84.41
CA ALA A 979 86.48 6.87 -83.49
C ALA A 979 86.74 7.43 -82.09
N LEU A 980 87.96 7.28 -81.56
CA LEU A 980 88.33 7.91 -80.29
C LEU A 980 88.29 9.44 -80.41
N ALA A 981 88.82 10.01 -81.50
CA ALA A 981 88.70 11.46 -81.73
C ALA A 981 87.23 11.91 -81.85
N ALA A 982 86.34 11.11 -82.43
CA ALA A 982 84.91 11.39 -82.51
C ALA A 982 84.25 11.37 -81.12
N TRP A 983 84.47 10.33 -80.31
CA TRP A 983 83.98 10.28 -78.93
C TRP A 983 84.56 11.36 -78.03
N LEU A 984 85.82 11.73 -78.19
CA LEU A 984 86.43 12.85 -77.46
C LEU A 984 85.78 14.21 -77.81
N ASN A 985 85.25 14.36 -79.02
CA ASN A 985 84.41 15.51 -79.37
C ASN A 985 83.00 15.44 -78.76
N VAL A 986 82.49 14.26 -78.37
CA VAL A 986 81.29 14.18 -77.49
C VAL A 986 81.65 14.50 -76.05
N ALA A 987 82.71 13.90 -75.55
CA ALA A 987 83.17 14.11 -74.18
C ALA A 987 83.51 15.57 -73.87
N ASN A 988 84.04 16.33 -74.84
CA ASN A 988 84.27 17.76 -74.70
C ASN A 988 83.07 18.66 -75.07
N GLY A 989 81.96 18.10 -75.54
CA GLY A 989 80.73 18.82 -75.90
C GLY A 989 80.64 19.35 -77.34
N ALA A 990 81.71 19.27 -78.15
CA ALA A 990 81.69 19.75 -79.54
C ALA A 990 80.73 18.99 -80.46
N LEU A 991 80.35 17.77 -80.07
CA LEU A 991 79.32 16.95 -80.69
C LEU A 991 78.37 16.42 -79.60
N THR A 992 77.10 16.27 -79.95
CA THR A 992 76.10 15.53 -79.17
C THR A 992 75.60 14.36 -80.01
N PHE A 993 74.96 13.35 -79.40
CA PHE A 993 74.34 12.24 -80.14
C PHE A 993 73.43 12.72 -81.29
N ASP A 994 72.61 13.75 -81.04
CA ASP A 994 71.69 14.32 -82.04
C ASP A 994 72.36 15.25 -83.07
N THR A 995 73.66 15.53 -82.94
CA THR A 995 74.35 16.45 -83.85
C THR A 995 74.40 15.87 -85.26
N LEU A 996 73.69 16.49 -86.21
CA LEU A 996 73.71 16.04 -87.59
C LEU A 996 75.10 16.22 -88.23
N VAL A 997 75.57 15.18 -88.94
CA VAL A 997 76.86 15.07 -89.62
C VAL A 997 76.68 14.69 -91.09
N ASP A 998 77.69 14.99 -91.92
CA ASP A 998 77.74 14.63 -93.35
C ASP A 998 78.41 13.26 -93.52
N THR A 999 77.64 12.21 -93.80
CA THR A 999 78.20 10.86 -94.01
C THR A 999 78.51 10.56 -95.48
N ASP A 1000 77.75 11.05 -96.45
CA ASP A 1000 77.97 10.70 -97.87
C ASP A 1000 79.05 11.55 -98.58
N GLY A 1001 79.30 12.77 -98.11
CA GLY A 1001 80.31 13.71 -98.60
C GLY A 1001 79.83 14.72 -99.62
N ASP A 1002 78.52 14.94 -99.77
CA ASP A 1002 77.98 15.98 -100.66
C ASP A 1002 78.00 17.40 -100.05
N GLY A 1003 78.29 17.53 -98.74
CA GLY A 1003 78.31 18.78 -97.98
C GLY A 1003 77.00 19.08 -97.23
N THR A 1004 76.02 18.18 -97.27
CA THR A 1004 74.77 18.24 -96.52
C THR A 1004 74.87 17.35 -95.28
N LEU A 1005 74.37 17.82 -94.14
CA LEU A 1005 74.29 17.00 -92.93
C LEU A 1005 73.08 16.06 -93.05
N ASP A 1006 73.29 14.74 -92.96
CA ASP A 1006 72.31 13.71 -93.34
C ASP A 1006 71.95 12.71 -92.22
N THR A 1007 72.85 12.50 -91.25
CA THR A 1007 72.74 11.45 -90.22
C THR A 1007 73.05 12.04 -88.84
N THR A 1008 72.45 11.54 -87.75
CA THR A 1008 72.87 11.95 -86.39
C THR A 1008 74.26 11.41 -86.07
N PHE A 1009 75.01 12.07 -85.20
CA PHE A 1009 76.31 11.59 -84.75
C PHE A 1009 76.19 10.23 -84.05
N GLY A 1010 75.16 10.03 -83.23
CA GLY A 1010 74.88 8.78 -82.53
C GLY A 1010 74.63 7.62 -83.51
N ASP A 1011 73.77 7.81 -84.51
CA ASP A 1011 73.51 6.80 -85.55
C ASP A 1011 74.76 6.54 -86.40
N ALA A 1012 75.53 7.59 -86.72
CA ALA A 1012 76.77 7.48 -87.49
C ALA A 1012 77.86 6.71 -86.72
N MET A 1013 78.05 7.00 -85.43
CA MET A 1013 78.97 6.27 -84.56
C MET A 1013 78.52 4.84 -84.35
N LEU A 1014 77.25 4.59 -84.02
CA LEU A 1014 76.71 3.24 -83.85
C LEU A 1014 76.90 2.41 -85.13
N THR A 1015 76.65 2.99 -86.30
CA THR A 1015 76.88 2.33 -87.60
C THR A 1015 78.37 2.05 -87.84
N ALA A 1016 79.22 3.05 -87.63
CA ALA A 1016 80.67 2.93 -87.84
C ALA A 1016 81.30 1.90 -86.88
N GLU A 1017 80.92 1.94 -85.61
CA GLU A 1017 81.42 1.03 -84.57
C GLU A 1017 80.86 -0.39 -84.72
N THR A 1018 79.60 -0.56 -85.13
CA THR A 1018 79.05 -1.88 -85.49
C THR A 1018 79.85 -2.52 -86.64
N VAL A 1019 80.22 -1.74 -87.66
CA VAL A 1019 81.11 -2.22 -88.74
C VAL A 1019 82.53 -2.50 -88.23
N ARG A 1020 83.00 -1.77 -87.22
CA ARG A 1020 84.33 -1.98 -86.61
C ARG A 1020 84.38 -3.19 -85.68
N THR A 1021 83.28 -3.56 -85.04
CA THR A 1021 83.18 -4.70 -84.12
C THR A 1021 82.81 -6.00 -84.85
N ASP A 1022 82.19 -5.95 -86.03
CA ASP A 1022 81.95 -7.13 -86.87
C ASP A 1022 83.28 -7.77 -87.35
N PRO A 1023 83.63 -9.00 -86.92
CA PRO A 1023 84.84 -9.68 -87.36
C PRO A 1023 84.83 -10.09 -88.84
N ALA A 1024 83.70 -9.97 -89.55
CA ALA A 1024 83.58 -10.20 -90.98
C ALA A 1024 83.86 -8.96 -91.85
N ALA A 1025 83.95 -7.76 -91.25
CA ALA A 1025 84.10 -6.50 -91.98
C ALA A 1025 85.36 -6.46 -92.85
N THR A 1026 85.20 -6.07 -94.12
CA THR A 1026 86.30 -6.02 -95.08
C THR A 1026 87.17 -4.76 -94.89
N PRO A 1027 88.45 -4.78 -95.34
CA PRO A 1027 89.30 -3.58 -95.39
C PRO A 1027 88.81 -2.46 -96.32
N ALA A 1028 87.70 -2.66 -97.03
CA ALA A 1028 87.02 -1.62 -97.81
C ALA A 1028 85.91 -0.95 -96.97
N GLU A 1029 85.12 -1.71 -96.22
CA GLU A 1029 84.09 -1.20 -95.32
C GLU A 1029 84.70 -0.43 -94.14
N LEU A 1030 85.73 -0.98 -93.49
CA LEU A 1030 86.49 -0.29 -92.44
C LEU A 1030 87.12 1.02 -92.94
N ARG A 1031 87.59 1.04 -94.20
CA ARG A 1031 88.12 2.26 -94.83
C ARG A 1031 87.03 3.30 -95.05
N ALA A 1032 85.88 2.88 -95.57
CA ALA A 1032 84.76 3.78 -95.80
C ALA A 1032 84.27 4.42 -94.48
N GLN A 1033 84.12 3.63 -93.42
CA GLN A 1033 83.71 4.16 -92.12
C GLN A 1033 84.81 5.05 -91.48
N ARG A 1034 86.08 4.68 -91.59
CA ARG A 1034 87.20 5.57 -91.21
C ARG A 1034 87.14 6.91 -91.96
N ASP A 1035 86.87 6.89 -93.26
CA ASP A 1035 86.80 8.11 -94.09
C ASP A 1035 85.59 8.98 -93.72
N ILE A 1036 84.48 8.37 -93.29
CA ILE A 1036 83.32 9.06 -92.71
C ILE A 1036 83.69 9.71 -91.37
N LEU A 1037 84.30 8.97 -90.44
CA LEU A 1037 84.73 9.50 -89.15
C LEU A 1037 85.78 10.62 -89.32
N GLU A 1038 86.69 10.51 -90.29
CA GLU A 1038 87.63 11.58 -90.63
C GLU A 1038 86.92 12.83 -91.16
N ARG A 1039 85.84 12.69 -91.93
CA ARG A 1039 84.98 13.82 -92.34
C ARG A 1039 84.28 14.48 -91.15
N ILE A 1040 83.77 13.68 -90.22
CA ILE A 1040 83.07 14.14 -89.02
C ILE A 1040 83.98 14.98 -88.13
N ILE A 1041 85.17 14.48 -87.77
CA ILE A 1041 86.06 15.17 -86.82
C ILE A 1041 86.80 16.37 -87.42
N LEU A 1042 86.87 16.47 -88.76
CA LEU A 1042 87.49 17.59 -89.49
C LEU A 1042 86.48 18.66 -89.97
N ARG A 1043 85.21 18.54 -89.58
CA ARG A 1043 84.10 19.42 -90.00
C ARG A 1043 84.41 20.93 -89.86
N ASP A 1044 85.09 21.30 -88.78
CA ASP A 1044 85.30 22.70 -88.36
C ASP A 1044 86.80 23.13 -88.32
N GLU A 1045 87.73 22.37 -88.94
CA GLU A 1045 89.19 22.67 -88.99
C GLU A 1045 89.68 23.38 -90.28
#